data_AF-A0A1V5XCV7-F1
#
_entry.id   AF-A0A1V5XCV7-F1
#
_cell.length_a   1.000
_cell.length_b   1.000
_cell.length_c   1.000
_cell.angle_alpha   90.00
_cell.angle_beta   90.00
_cell.angle_gamma   90.00
#
_symmetry.space_group_name_H-M   'P 1'
#
loop_
_entity.id
_entity.type
_entity.pdbx_description
1 polymer ?
#
loop_
_entity_poly.entity_id
_entity_poly.type
_entity_poly.pdbx_seq_one_letter_code
_entity_poly.pdbx_strand_id
1 'polypeptide(L)'
;MINIKRMGKTVAVPILMVLLAVNISFADVVSMESSLIWRKDNLGDYSIPRPSTSGEYLLGEFIATKGQAQKICVNYSATGAALVEVSADNGLHYYPVVNGVPLEKDFISGNRIKWRAQMLKEGAQLNYLKIDYADSSGVVTDFGSPQLSGFNYRRELFLSNPAKEPLYNYQVKLKIAQNKNKEADADCQGRVKEDFSDIRFTAADAKTPLPYYLESLTGAHPDLIAHLWVNVPEIPKEGVRIYIYYGANQAQDNSQPTQVFDFYDDFKDVDVSSANWIVQSRPNGTCLIEGGRLCLDASELISKDFIFNEGIIEYGLLVDTGIENSLTLRPKSNDSFESPSFSAYSSAYKGAEHCVAIYDIVKANDGKAKPIGPSGSYNYRIRINEDNVLFERFGSAASELQASVEYSHESAIKPGHIGLKSGGDGGGRNKIIYSFVRARKYALKEPMIASAGNEELVNLPYFSNTLISPKGNLLLDLPQKEGVYISRVIPADFSCRIIVPSFKGVNVNVAVSADRGLHYREDCVSGNYYYASIKDFTEGKDILARAKISPSKNRNVISELESLQLEYNPGTILVVKPNGGEEIPSGSSYDIYWSALGYDSRYPLKLEYSLDKGKAYSQIADKVNNSGSYSWQVPKEINSKEVLIRVSDSNDLQVNDLSDSVFSISESLLGAEKSAEDSAEQTGESIKQAGEDAKDQLETAKQSRLDLNDLNQDYVIDKEVTISTKADIAFKSLILGDGTGKAVSRIILNHNINPASGSIIIRRGGELIQANADNQSISGDLIVQERGVITHLANKTDKKYEVNLSARNIVLNPGSIVSAYAKGYSGGEARKPGLGRMAGVYIGKRAGGAKAGAANDLGSGGAGSWSAKGGAGGGIIRLSARNEFSISGIINADGQAGEASRDNTYDGAGGAGGSIYLSAQKFSGSGSKITATGGAGSKTGGAGAGGNINTYSQSGAISGSINANYGKGFREPVASEN
;
A
#
# COMPACT_ATOMS: atom_id res chain seq x y z
N MET A 1 35.99 -1.53 39.05
CA MET A 1 36.00 -2.63 40.04
C MET A 1 35.34 -2.12 41.32
N ILE A 2 34.26 -2.75 41.78
CA ILE A 2 33.82 -2.70 43.19
C ILE A 2 33.45 -4.14 43.55
N ASN A 3 33.88 -4.62 44.72
CA ASN A 3 33.85 -6.04 45.07
C ASN A 3 33.44 -6.20 46.54
N ILE A 4 32.16 -6.53 46.77
CA ILE A 4 31.62 -6.89 48.09
C ILE A 4 31.11 -8.32 47.99
N LYS A 5 31.45 -9.15 48.98
CA LYS A 5 31.60 -10.60 48.82
C LYS A 5 31.09 -11.33 50.05
N ARG A 6 30.17 -12.30 49.85
CA ARG A 6 29.65 -13.27 50.85
C ARG A 6 28.81 -12.65 51.99
N MET A 7 27.96 -13.37 52.74
CA MET A 7 27.53 -14.80 52.76
C MET A 7 26.11 -14.85 53.40
N GLY A 8 25.26 -15.87 53.23
CA GLY A 8 25.33 -17.13 52.48
C GLY A 8 23.90 -17.61 52.12
N LYS A 9 23.73 -18.45 51.09
CA LYS A 9 23.61 -19.93 51.16
C LYS A 9 22.26 -20.47 51.67
N THR A 10 21.67 -21.56 51.15
CA THR A 10 21.70 -22.26 49.84
C THR A 10 20.61 -23.35 49.88
N VAL A 11 19.69 -23.40 48.92
CA VAL A 11 19.14 -24.65 48.35
C VAL A 11 18.95 -24.41 46.85
N ALA A 12 19.20 -25.42 46.01
CA ALA A 12 18.97 -25.36 44.56
C ALA A 12 18.51 -26.72 44.04
N VAL A 13 17.56 -26.69 43.09
CA VAL A 13 17.24 -27.81 42.19
C VAL A 13 17.14 -27.21 40.79
N PRO A 14 17.99 -27.63 39.82
CA PRO A 14 17.93 -27.10 38.46
C PRO A 14 16.93 -27.90 37.61
N ILE A 15 15.97 -27.21 36.98
CA ILE A 15 15.22 -27.76 35.86
C ILE A 15 15.50 -26.87 34.64
N LEU A 16 16.20 -27.45 33.67
CA LEU A 16 16.48 -26.84 32.37
C LEU A 16 15.23 -26.99 31.48
N MET A 17 14.46 -25.92 31.30
CA MET A 17 13.44 -25.87 30.25
C MET A 17 13.51 -24.55 29.47
N VAL A 18 14.24 -24.65 28.34
CA VAL A 18 14.02 -23.99 27.05
C VAL A 18 13.47 -22.55 27.09
N LEU A 19 14.31 -21.57 26.69
CA LEU A 19 13.81 -20.35 26.07
C LEU A 19 13.15 -20.71 24.73
N LEU A 20 11.83 -20.92 24.76
CA LEU A 20 11.01 -20.97 23.55
C LEU A 20 10.63 -19.53 23.21
N ALA A 21 11.53 -18.86 22.48
CA ALA A 21 11.26 -17.56 21.89
C ALA A 21 10.22 -17.71 20.77
N VAL A 22 8.95 -17.58 21.14
CA VAL A 22 7.83 -17.53 20.20
C VAL A 22 7.67 -16.08 19.74
N ASN A 23 8.15 -15.79 18.54
CA ASN A 23 7.88 -14.55 17.80
C ASN A 23 6.42 -14.55 17.27
N ILE A 24 6.12 -13.63 16.33
CA ILE A 24 4.91 -13.53 15.50
C ILE A 24 3.77 -12.76 16.17
N SER A 25 3.16 -11.75 15.56
CA SER A 25 3.65 -10.80 14.53
C SER A 25 2.80 -9.50 14.65
N PHE A 26 3.32 -8.38 14.13
CA PHE A 26 2.51 -7.17 13.95
C PHE A 26 1.97 -7.14 12.52
N ALA A 27 0.80 -6.53 12.29
CA ALA A 27 0.26 -6.40 10.94
C ALA A 27 1.04 -5.34 10.15
N ASP A 28 1.73 -5.76 9.10
CA ASP A 28 2.56 -4.88 8.25
C ASP A 28 1.68 -3.94 7.40
N VAL A 29 1.45 -2.72 7.86
CA VAL A 29 0.76 -1.69 7.07
C VAL A 29 1.59 -1.36 5.82
N VAL A 30 1.03 -1.59 4.62
CA VAL A 30 1.74 -1.34 3.35
C VAL A 30 1.29 -0.02 2.74
N SER A 31 2.21 0.93 2.62
CA SER A 31 2.00 2.20 1.91
C SER A 31 2.67 2.18 0.55
N MET A 32 1.92 2.43 -0.52
CA MET A 32 2.45 2.63 -1.87
C MET A 32 2.42 4.12 -2.21
N GLU A 33 3.60 4.71 -2.37
CA GLU A 33 3.77 6.15 -2.56
C GLU A 33 4.53 6.47 -3.86
N SER A 34 4.39 7.69 -4.36
CA SER A 34 5.14 8.14 -5.54
C SER A 34 6.65 8.04 -5.32
N SER A 35 7.37 7.67 -6.37
CA SER A 35 8.83 7.63 -6.40
C SER A 35 9.42 9.04 -6.26
N LEU A 36 10.63 9.15 -5.73
CA LEU A 36 11.32 10.44 -5.65
C LEU A 36 11.98 10.74 -7.01
N ILE A 37 11.46 11.69 -7.79
CA ILE A 37 11.97 11.96 -9.15
C ILE A 37 12.61 13.34 -9.29
N TRP A 38 13.89 13.35 -9.65
CA TRP A 38 14.65 14.52 -10.09
C TRP A 38 14.68 14.61 -11.61
N ARG A 39 14.33 15.77 -12.18
CA ARG A 39 14.43 16.05 -13.62
C ARG A 39 15.07 17.38 -13.93
N LYS A 40 15.75 17.46 -15.07
CA LYS A 40 16.37 18.68 -15.61
C LYS A 40 15.35 19.66 -16.22
N ASP A 41 14.17 19.16 -16.62
CA ASP A 41 13.06 19.95 -17.17
C ASP A 41 12.07 20.46 -16.12
N ASN A 42 12.28 20.11 -14.84
CA ASN A 42 11.39 20.42 -13.71
C ASN A 42 9.98 19.79 -13.79
N LEU A 43 9.79 18.73 -14.58
CA LEU A 43 8.53 17.96 -14.61
C LEU A 43 8.45 16.86 -13.54
N GLY A 44 9.54 16.62 -12.80
CA GLY A 44 9.58 15.73 -11.63
C GLY A 44 9.17 16.44 -10.35
N ASP A 45 9.35 15.77 -9.21
CA ASP A 45 9.12 16.32 -7.88
C ASP A 45 10.21 17.31 -7.47
N TYR A 46 11.42 17.11 -8.03
CA TYR A 46 12.61 17.90 -7.74
C TYR A 46 13.34 18.32 -9.03
N SER A 47 13.98 19.49 -9.00
CA SER A 47 14.97 19.90 -10.00
C SER A 47 16.29 19.16 -9.78
N ILE A 48 16.95 18.71 -10.86
CA ILE A 48 18.34 18.24 -10.77
C ILE A 48 19.25 19.42 -10.35
N PRO A 49 20.13 19.26 -9.33
CA PRO A 49 21.09 20.29 -8.93
C PRO A 49 22.02 20.73 -10.08
N ARG A 50 22.57 21.94 -10.00
CA ARG A 50 23.64 22.33 -10.93
C ARG A 50 24.91 21.53 -10.62
N PRO A 51 25.63 20.99 -11.61
CA PRO A 51 26.89 20.32 -11.38
C PRO A 51 27.98 21.30 -10.93
N SER A 52 28.98 20.77 -10.24
CA SER A 52 30.24 21.44 -9.97
C SER A 52 31.04 21.69 -11.26
N THR A 53 32.14 22.45 -11.16
CA THR A 53 33.11 22.61 -12.25
C THR A 53 33.85 21.32 -12.63
N SER A 54 33.75 20.26 -11.81
CA SER A 54 34.28 18.92 -12.12
C SER A 54 33.20 17.95 -12.65
N GLY A 55 31.96 18.41 -12.90
CA GLY A 55 30.87 17.56 -13.38
C GLY A 55 30.22 16.68 -12.30
N GLU A 56 30.42 17.01 -11.02
CA GLU A 56 29.77 16.32 -9.89
C GLU A 56 28.41 16.96 -9.59
N TYR A 57 27.36 16.15 -9.55
CA TYR A 57 26.04 16.50 -9.04
C TYR A 57 25.91 15.97 -7.61
N LEU A 58 25.55 16.82 -6.65
CA LEU A 58 25.39 16.43 -5.24
C LEU A 58 24.05 16.92 -4.68
N LEU A 59 23.31 16.05 -4.00
CA LEU A 59 22.12 16.43 -3.25
C LEU A 59 22.52 17.04 -1.89
N GLY A 60 22.38 18.37 -1.77
CA GLY A 60 22.82 19.14 -0.60
C GLY A 60 22.08 18.77 0.70
N GLU A 61 20.75 18.74 0.66
CA GLU A 61 19.90 18.28 1.77
C GLU A 61 19.52 16.80 1.60
N PHE A 62 19.14 16.12 2.68
CA PHE A 62 18.66 14.74 2.62
C PHE A 62 17.14 14.68 2.50
N ILE A 63 16.62 13.61 1.89
CA ILE A 63 15.20 13.27 1.95
C ILE A 63 14.97 12.36 3.15
N ALA A 64 14.07 12.74 4.05
CA ALA A 64 13.69 11.92 5.20
C ALA A 64 12.68 10.84 4.81
N THR A 65 12.90 9.60 5.23
CA THR A 65 11.95 8.48 5.09
C THR A 65 11.22 8.22 6.42
N LYS A 66 10.11 7.47 6.40
CA LYS A 66 9.26 7.25 7.59
C LYS A 66 9.87 6.20 8.53
N GLY A 67 10.43 5.14 7.95
CA GLY A 67 11.31 4.16 8.60
C GLY A 67 12.76 4.29 8.13
N GLN A 68 13.61 3.34 8.51
CA GLN A 68 14.93 3.18 7.87
C GLN A 68 14.76 2.51 6.52
N ALA A 69 15.33 3.07 5.44
CA ALA A 69 15.33 2.46 4.12
C ALA A 69 16.10 1.12 4.15
N GLN A 70 15.39 0.02 3.94
CA GLN A 70 15.91 -1.35 3.92
C GLN A 70 16.24 -1.82 2.50
N LYS A 71 15.60 -1.23 1.48
CA LYS A 71 15.92 -1.42 0.07
C LYS A 71 15.84 -0.06 -0.61
N ILE A 72 16.77 0.21 -1.51
CA ILE A 72 16.71 1.35 -2.43
C ILE A 72 16.96 0.83 -3.84
N CYS A 73 16.21 1.34 -4.81
CA CYS A 73 16.50 1.20 -6.24
C CYS A 73 16.66 2.59 -6.85
N VAL A 74 17.64 2.81 -7.72
CA VAL A 74 17.91 4.12 -8.33
C VAL A 74 18.06 3.98 -9.84
N ASN A 75 17.12 4.57 -10.58
CA ASN A 75 17.07 4.48 -12.04
C ASN A 75 17.28 5.86 -12.65
N TYR A 76 18.27 6.00 -13.53
CA TYR A 76 18.74 7.29 -14.03
C TYR A 76 18.94 7.29 -15.54
N SER A 77 19.00 8.48 -16.13
CA SER A 77 19.52 8.65 -17.49
C SER A 77 20.39 9.89 -17.60
N ALA A 78 21.49 9.73 -18.33
CA ALA A 78 22.48 10.77 -18.59
C ALA A 78 22.80 10.81 -20.09
N THR A 79 23.15 11.99 -20.59
CA THR A 79 23.87 12.13 -21.86
C THR A 79 25.33 11.81 -21.57
N GLY A 80 25.88 10.74 -22.15
CA GLY A 80 27.23 10.26 -21.84
C GLY A 80 27.30 9.39 -20.58
N ALA A 81 28.49 8.89 -20.26
CA ALA A 81 28.72 7.99 -19.13
C ALA A 81 28.71 8.74 -17.78
N ALA A 82 28.08 8.13 -16.78
CA ALA A 82 27.92 8.68 -15.43
C ALA A 82 28.06 7.56 -14.39
N LEU A 83 28.78 7.83 -13.31
CA LEU A 83 28.71 7.05 -12.08
C LEU A 83 27.64 7.67 -11.18
N VAL A 84 26.67 6.89 -10.72
CA VAL A 84 25.63 7.32 -9.76
C VAL A 84 25.79 6.55 -8.46
N GLU A 85 25.69 7.24 -7.34
CA GLU A 85 25.84 6.66 -6.01
C GLU A 85 24.72 7.13 -5.07
N VAL A 86 24.30 6.25 -4.16
CA VAL A 86 23.22 6.49 -3.21
C VAL A 86 23.61 6.18 -1.77
N SER A 87 22.99 6.87 -0.83
CA SER A 87 23.18 6.78 0.62
C SER A 87 21.81 6.81 1.32
N ALA A 88 21.65 6.11 2.45
CA ALA A 88 20.50 6.25 3.34
C ALA A 88 20.85 6.89 4.70
N ASP A 89 22.11 7.21 4.94
CA ASP A 89 22.65 7.65 6.24
C ASP A 89 23.11 9.11 6.23
N ASN A 90 22.45 9.96 5.42
CA ASN A 90 22.79 11.37 5.20
C ASN A 90 24.14 11.61 4.49
N GLY A 91 24.62 10.63 3.72
CA GLY A 91 25.86 10.73 2.95
C GLY A 91 27.12 10.49 3.76
N LEU A 92 27.06 9.66 4.81
CA LEU A 92 28.26 9.16 5.50
C LEU A 92 28.89 8.01 4.70
N HIS A 93 28.05 7.14 4.13
CA HIS A 93 28.45 6.10 3.18
C HIS A 93 27.65 6.22 1.89
N TYR A 94 28.34 6.15 0.75
CA TYR A 94 27.78 6.18 -0.61
C TYR A 94 28.10 4.87 -1.32
N TYR A 95 27.12 4.33 -2.03
CA TYR A 95 27.22 3.05 -2.73
C TYR A 95 26.95 3.23 -4.23
N PRO A 96 27.82 2.73 -5.13
CA PRO A 96 27.57 2.72 -6.56
C PRO A 96 26.25 2.02 -6.92
N VAL A 97 25.53 2.60 -7.87
CA VAL A 97 24.27 2.07 -8.40
C VAL A 97 24.50 1.49 -9.80
N VAL A 98 24.21 0.20 -9.97
CA VAL A 98 24.29 -0.51 -11.26
C VAL A 98 22.91 -1.08 -11.57
N ASN A 99 22.40 -0.86 -12.79
CA ASN A 99 21.15 -1.46 -13.28
C ASN A 99 19.97 -1.39 -12.27
N GLY A 100 19.84 -0.23 -11.61
CA GLY A 100 18.77 0.03 -10.67
C GLY A 100 19.07 -0.30 -9.20
N VAL A 101 20.19 -0.96 -8.83
CA VAL A 101 20.46 -1.38 -7.43
C VAL A 101 21.82 -0.91 -6.89
N PRO A 102 21.96 -0.64 -5.58
CA PRO A 102 23.25 -0.56 -4.91
C PRO A 102 24.08 -1.83 -5.12
N LEU A 103 25.34 -1.68 -5.49
CA LEU A 103 26.23 -2.77 -5.89
C LEU A 103 26.74 -3.63 -4.72
N GLU A 104 26.85 -3.05 -3.53
CA GLU A 104 27.40 -3.73 -2.36
C GLU A 104 26.33 -4.41 -1.50
N LYS A 105 26.68 -5.61 -1.00
CA LYS A 105 25.81 -6.45 -0.17
C LYS A 105 25.49 -5.84 1.20
N ASP A 106 26.39 -5.00 1.71
CA ASP A 106 26.37 -4.46 3.08
C ASP A 106 25.94 -2.99 3.08
N PHE A 107 24.88 -2.68 2.32
CA PHE A 107 24.23 -1.37 2.26
C PHE A 107 23.70 -0.94 3.65
N ILE A 108 24.22 0.16 4.20
CA ILE A 108 23.83 0.68 5.51
C ILE A 108 22.43 1.31 5.44
N SER A 109 21.46 0.69 6.14
CA SER A 109 20.10 1.20 6.27
C SER A 109 20.02 2.43 7.19
N GLY A 110 19.33 3.47 6.75
CA GLY A 110 19.12 4.71 7.48
C GLY A 110 17.89 5.45 6.98
N ASN A 111 17.49 6.54 7.64
CA ASN A 111 16.25 7.27 7.31
C ASN A 111 16.48 8.62 6.60
N ARG A 112 17.62 8.78 5.92
CA ARG A 112 18.06 10.04 5.30
C ARG A 112 18.72 9.80 3.94
N ILE A 113 17.88 9.68 2.91
CA ILE A 113 18.32 9.40 1.54
C ILE A 113 19.10 10.60 0.98
N LYS A 114 20.26 10.30 0.39
CA LYS A 114 21.05 11.20 -0.46
C LYS A 114 21.57 10.47 -1.69
N TRP A 115 21.88 11.23 -2.73
CA TRP A 115 22.56 10.73 -3.92
C TRP A 115 23.60 11.73 -4.41
N ARG A 116 24.57 11.22 -5.18
CA ARG A 116 25.50 12.00 -5.99
C ARG A 116 25.69 11.34 -7.36
N ALA A 117 26.15 12.09 -8.34
CA ALA A 117 26.50 11.56 -9.66
C ALA A 117 27.72 12.27 -10.25
N GLN A 118 28.72 11.52 -10.67
CA GLN A 118 29.90 12.05 -11.35
C GLN A 118 29.81 11.75 -12.84
N MET A 119 29.87 12.79 -13.67
CA MET A 119 29.95 12.64 -15.13
C MET A 119 31.36 12.22 -15.55
N LEU A 120 31.49 11.21 -16.41
CA LEU A 120 32.76 10.57 -16.75
C LEU A 120 33.37 11.04 -18.09
N LYS A 121 32.69 11.94 -18.82
CA LYS A 121 33.17 12.55 -20.06
C LYS A 121 32.80 14.04 -20.11
N GLU A 122 33.58 14.85 -20.80
CA GLU A 122 33.25 16.27 -21.02
C GLU A 122 31.93 16.41 -21.81
N GLY A 123 31.13 17.40 -21.46
CA GLY A 123 29.79 17.62 -22.03
C GLY A 123 28.70 16.64 -21.54
N ALA A 124 29.04 15.59 -20.78
CA ALA A 124 28.06 14.67 -20.22
C ALA A 124 27.21 15.31 -19.12
N GLN A 125 25.93 14.94 -19.02
CA GLN A 125 24.95 15.58 -18.12
C GLN A 125 23.88 14.60 -17.65
N LEU A 126 23.54 14.65 -16.36
CA LEU A 126 22.38 13.93 -15.79
C LEU A 126 21.08 14.63 -16.21
N ASN A 127 20.13 13.86 -16.77
CA ASN A 127 18.85 14.39 -17.27
C ASN A 127 17.64 13.95 -16.41
N TYR A 128 17.71 12.74 -15.84
CA TYR A 128 16.67 12.11 -15.03
C TYR A 128 17.30 11.24 -13.94
N LEU A 129 16.72 11.24 -12.73
CA LEU A 129 17.04 10.28 -11.67
C LEU A 129 15.79 10.02 -10.82
N LYS A 130 15.40 8.74 -10.71
CA LYS A 130 14.30 8.21 -9.90
C LYS A 130 14.88 7.40 -8.74
N ILE A 131 14.45 7.66 -7.51
CA ILE A 131 14.71 6.78 -6.37
C ILE A 131 13.41 6.13 -5.92
N ASP A 132 13.39 4.81 -5.96
CA ASP A 132 12.42 3.97 -5.28
C ASP A 132 13.03 3.44 -3.97
N TYR A 133 12.26 3.27 -2.92
CA TYR A 133 12.73 2.65 -1.69
C TYR A 133 11.65 1.84 -0.99
N ALA A 134 12.07 0.90 -0.14
CA ALA A 134 11.23 0.26 0.86
C ALA A 134 11.84 0.52 2.25
N ASP A 135 11.04 0.96 3.22
CA ASP A 135 11.52 1.31 4.56
C ASP A 135 10.86 0.49 5.69
N SER A 136 11.49 0.54 6.87
CA SER A 136 11.10 -0.21 8.07
C SER A 136 9.78 0.23 8.72
N SER A 137 8.99 1.09 8.07
CA SER A 137 7.63 1.46 8.48
C SER A 137 6.55 0.96 7.50
N GLY A 138 6.94 0.16 6.50
CA GLY A 138 6.03 -0.41 5.51
C GLY A 138 5.75 0.49 4.31
N VAL A 139 6.46 1.63 4.20
CA VAL A 139 6.47 2.42 2.95
C VAL A 139 7.24 1.66 1.89
N VAL A 140 6.64 1.54 0.70
CA VAL A 140 7.33 1.19 -0.54
C VAL A 140 6.94 2.23 -1.58
N THR A 141 7.88 3.09 -1.98
CA THR A 141 7.63 3.94 -3.15
C THR A 141 7.71 3.12 -4.44
N ASP A 142 7.03 3.61 -5.48
CA ASP A 142 6.75 2.97 -6.77
C ASP A 142 5.49 2.10 -6.80
N PHE A 143 4.56 2.45 -7.70
CA PHE A 143 3.40 1.62 -8.04
C PHE A 143 3.78 0.37 -8.85
N GLY A 144 4.97 0.32 -9.47
CA GLY A 144 5.47 -0.79 -10.29
C GLY A 144 5.70 -0.39 -11.75
N SER A 145 5.86 -1.38 -12.64
CA SER A 145 6.00 -1.14 -14.09
C SER A 145 4.74 -1.63 -14.84
N PRO A 146 4.01 -0.74 -15.54
CA PRO A 146 2.89 -1.14 -16.40
C PRO A 146 3.26 -2.17 -17.49
N GLN A 147 4.51 -2.13 -17.96
CA GLN A 147 5.03 -3.04 -18.99
C GLN A 147 5.20 -4.49 -18.51
N LEU A 148 5.15 -4.73 -17.20
CA LEU A 148 5.21 -6.05 -16.56
C LEU A 148 3.82 -6.53 -16.06
N SER A 149 2.75 -5.78 -16.37
CA SER A 149 1.36 -6.14 -16.03
C SER A 149 1.00 -7.54 -16.53
N GLY A 150 0.51 -8.41 -15.64
CA GLY A 150 0.03 -9.75 -15.99
C GLY A 150 1.10 -10.82 -16.22
N PHE A 151 2.38 -10.54 -15.95
CA PHE A 151 3.46 -11.53 -16.00
C PHE A 151 3.51 -12.36 -14.72
N ASN A 152 3.19 -13.65 -14.84
CA ASN A 152 2.99 -14.56 -13.71
C ASN A 152 4.29 -15.22 -13.22
N TYR A 153 5.32 -15.32 -14.06
CA TYR A 153 6.57 -16.03 -13.75
C TYR A 153 7.78 -15.18 -14.12
N ARG A 154 8.87 -15.37 -13.38
CA ARG A 154 10.19 -14.84 -13.75
C ARG A 154 11.31 -15.81 -13.38
N ARG A 155 12.51 -15.52 -13.87
CA ARG A 155 13.75 -16.18 -13.48
C ARG A 155 14.90 -15.17 -13.39
N GLU A 156 15.70 -15.26 -12.34
CA GLU A 156 16.97 -14.52 -12.25
C GLU A 156 17.97 -15.10 -13.25
N LEU A 157 18.65 -14.25 -14.01
CA LEU A 157 19.75 -14.62 -14.90
C LEU A 157 21.01 -13.86 -14.46
N PHE A 158 22.06 -14.58 -14.06
CA PHE A 158 23.34 -13.98 -13.70
C PHE A 158 24.25 -13.89 -14.92
N LEU A 159 24.40 -12.67 -15.42
CA LEU A 159 25.21 -12.31 -16.57
C LEU A 159 26.66 -12.06 -16.12
N SER A 160 27.56 -12.98 -16.48
CA SER A 160 28.99 -12.84 -16.22
C SER A 160 29.66 -11.87 -17.21
N ASN A 161 30.69 -11.16 -16.74
CA ASN A 161 31.53 -10.30 -17.56
C ASN A 161 32.97 -10.88 -17.69
N PRO A 162 33.25 -11.67 -18.73
CA PRO A 162 34.58 -12.22 -18.95
C PRO A 162 35.59 -11.21 -19.51
N ALA A 163 35.19 -9.99 -19.88
CA ALA A 163 36.08 -8.94 -20.38
C ALA A 163 36.90 -8.26 -19.26
N LYS A 164 36.41 -8.30 -18.00
CA LYS A 164 37.04 -7.69 -16.81
C LYS A 164 37.10 -6.15 -16.79
N GLU A 165 36.31 -5.51 -17.64
CA GLU A 165 36.09 -4.06 -17.67
C GLU A 165 34.58 -3.77 -17.76
N PRO A 166 34.07 -2.65 -17.18
CA PRO A 166 32.63 -2.37 -17.21
C PRO A 166 32.17 -2.08 -18.64
N LEU A 167 31.15 -2.80 -19.09
CA LEU A 167 30.53 -2.60 -20.41
C LEU A 167 29.25 -1.78 -20.22
N TYR A 168 29.00 -0.80 -21.10
CA TYR A 168 27.84 0.11 -20.97
C TYR A 168 26.96 0.08 -22.22
N ASN A 169 25.63 0.05 -22.04
CA ASN A 169 24.61 -0.16 -23.07
C ASN A 169 25.04 -1.27 -24.05
N TYR A 170 25.21 -2.49 -23.52
CA TYR A 170 25.81 -3.61 -24.25
C TYR A 170 24.76 -4.64 -24.65
N GLN A 171 24.81 -5.07 -25.91
CA GLN A 171 23.84 -6.00 -26.49
C GLN A 171 24.26 -7.45 -26.28
N VAL A 172 23.60 -8.13 -25.34
CA VAL A 172 23.83 -9.52 -24.97
C VAL A 172 22.91 -10.43 -25.78
N LYS A 173 23.44 -11.50 -26.39
CA LYS A 173 22.62 -12.55 -27.01
C LYS A 173 22.27 -13.63 -26.00
N LEU A 174 21.01 -14.07 -25.98
CA LEU A 174 20.46 -15.09 -25.10
C LEU A 174 19.70 -16.14 -25.90
N LYS A 175 19.69 -17.37 -25.40
CA LYS A 175 18.81 -18.46 -25.83
C LYS A 175 17.85 -18.82 -24.69
N ILE A 176 16.56 -18.70 -24.95
CA ILE A 176 15.51 -19.04 -23.97
C ILE A 176 14.66 -20.16 -24.55
N ALA A 177 14.59 -21.30 -23.85
CA ALA A 177 13.79 -22.45 -24.29
C ALA A 177 12.37 -22.41 -23.71
N GLN A 178 11.39 -22.91 -24.48
CA GLN A 178 10.01 -23.07 -24.01
C GLN A 178 10.00 -24.06 -22.84
N ASN A 179 10.58 -25.25 -23.03
CA ASN A 179 10.79 -26.27 -22.00
C ASN A 179 12.27 -26.47 -21.65
N LYS A 180 12.54 -27.22 -20.57
CA LYS A 180 13.90 -27.40 -20.01
C LYS A 180 14.87 -28.08 -20.99
N ASN A 181 15.68 -27.27 -21.66
CA ASN A 181 16.69 -27.69 -22.63
C ASN A 181 18.12 -27.47 -22.10
N LYS A 182 19.11 -28.23 -22.59
CA LYS A 182 20.54 -28.08 -22.24
C LYS A 182 21.31 -27.14 -23.19
N GLU A 183 20.74 -26.78 -24.33
CA GLU A 183 21.37 -25.95 -25.35
C GLU A 183 20.99 -24.46 -25.26
N ALA A 184 20.14 -24.12 -24.28
CA ALA A 184 19.67 -22.78 -23.97
C ALA A 184 20.22 -22.29 -22.62
N ASP A 185 20.29 -20.97 -22.46
CA ASP A 185 20.83 -20.31 -21.26
C ASP A 185 19.84 -20.34 -20.09
N ALA A 186 18.54 -20.38 -20.40
CA ALA A 186 17.44 -20.55 -19.45
C ALA A 186 16.21 -21.18 -20.13
N ASP A 187 15.23 -21.58 -19.31
CA ASP A 187 13.98 -22.19 -19.76
C ASP A 187 12.73 -21.55 -19.10
N CYS A 188 11.60 -21.63 -19.79
CA CYS A 188 10.29 -21.12 -19.34
C CYS A 188 9.31 -22.22 -18.90
N GLN A 189 9.77 -23.46 -18.67
CA GLN A 189 8.98 -24.60 -18.17
C GLN A 189 7.61 -24.85 -18.86
N GLY A 190 7.51 -24.55 -20.15
CA GLY A 190 6.29 -24.70 -20.96
C GLY A 190 5.26 -23.59 -20.77
N ARG A 191 5.58 -22.52 -20.02
CA ARG A 191 4.65 -21.45 -19.62
C ARG A 191 4.63 -20.24 -20.56
N VAL A 192 5.62 -20.11 -21.43
CA VAL A 192 5.69 -19.07 -22.48
C VAL A 192 4.87 -19.49 -23.71
N LYS A 193 4.24 -18.53 -24.39
CA LYS A 193 3.53 -18.74 -25.66
C LYS A 193 4.48 -19.28 -26.73
N GLU A 194 3.93 -20.00 -27.71
CA GLU A 194 4.68 -20.50 -28.87
C GLU A 194 5.35 -19.39 -29.71
N ASP A 195 4.80 -18.17 -29.67
CA ASP A 195 5.35 -16.99 -30.35
C ASP A 195 6.40 -16.22 -29.53
N PHE A 196 6.62 -16.58 -28.25
CA PHE A 196 7.51 -15.92 -27.27
C PHE A 196 7.24 -14.41 -27.08
N SER A 197 6.08 -13.91 -27.51
CA SER A 197 5.69 -12.50 -27.41
C SER A 197 5.40 -12.06 -25.96
N ASP A 198 5.08 -13.02 -25.08
CA ASP A 198 4.94 -12.83 -23.65
C ASP A 198 6.25 -12.97 -22.89
N ILE A 199 7.35 -12.43 -23.42
CA ILE A 199 8.62 -12.24 -22.70
C ILE A 199 8.89 -10.76 -22.43
N ARG A 200 9.41 -10.44 -21.24
CA ARG A 200 10.06 -9.16 -20.94
C ARG A 200 11.37 -9.40 -20.20
N PHE A 201 12.29 -8.46 -20.30
CA PHE A 201 13.51 -8.43 -19.50
C PHE A 201 13.53 -7.20 -18.60
N THR A 202 14.15 -7.31 -17.42
CA THR A 202 14.39 -6.17 -16.54
C THR A 202 15.82 -6.14 -16.01
N ALA A 203 16.22 -4.96 -15.56
CA ALA A 203 17.45 -4.69 -14.83
C ALA A 203 17.52 -5.44 -13.48
N ALA A 204 18.61 -5.24 -12.75
CA ALA A 204 18.90 -5.90 -11.48
C ALA A 204 17.90 -5.52 -10.35
N ASP A 205 17.21 -4.39 -10.49
CA ASP A 205 16.10 -3.99 -9.59
C ASP A 205 14.84 -4.85 -9.75
N ALA A 206 14.81 -5.76 -10.73
CA ALA A 206 13.69 -6.58 -11.15
C ALA A 206 12.44 -5.80 -11.62
N LYS A 207 12.57 -4.51 -11.91
CA LYS A 207 11.48 -3.59 -12.28
C LYS A 207 11.69 -2.88 -13.62
N THR A 208 12.90 -2.37 -13.85
CA THR A 208 13.19 -1.44 -14.94
C THR A 208 13.32 -2.22 -16.25
N PRO A 209 12.40 -2.02 -17.23
CA PRO A 209 12.41 -2.80 -18.46
C PRO A 209 13.70 -2.59 -19.27
N LEU A 210 14.27 -3.69 -19.77
CA LEU A 210 15.39 -3.66 -20.72
C LEU A 210 14.85 -3.80 -22.14
N PRO A 211 15.32 -2.99 -23.11
CA PRO A 211 15.05 -3.24 -24.52
C PRO A 211 15.54 -4.63 -24.92
N TYR A 212 14.69 -5.38 -25.61
CA TYR A 212 15.02 -6.69 -26.13
C TYR A 212 14.55 -6.85 -27.59
N TYR A 213 15.12 -7.81 -28.31
CA TYR A 213 14.74 -8.15 -29.68
C TYR A 213 14.64 -9.67 -29.81
N LEU A 214 13.47 -10.17 -30.23
CA LEU A 214 13.26 -11.56 -30.61
C LEU A 214 13.73 -11.76 -32.06
N GLU A 215 14.90 -12.39 -32.22
CA GLU A 215 15.56 -12.54 -33.53
C GLU A 215 15.01 -13.73 -34.33
N SER A 216 14.80 -14.86 -33.68
CA SER A 216 14.26 -16.07 -34.31
C SER A 216 13.79 -17.11 -33.30
N LEU A 217 12.92 -18.01 -33.75
CA LEU A 217 12.57 -19.25 -33.05
C LEU A 217 13.21 -20.44 -33.78
N THR A 218 13.59 -21.46 -33.02
CA THR A 218 14.20 -22.71 -33.51
C THR A 218 13.62 -23.92 -32.77
N GLY A 219 13.71 -25.12 -33.35
CA GLY A 219 13.01 -26.30 -32.83
C GLY A 219 11.55 -26.37 -33.28
N ALA A 220 10.71 -27.06 -32.51
CA ALA A 220 9.26 -27.16 -32.73
C ALA A 220 8.55 -27.30 -31.39
N HIS A 221 7.27 -26.91 -31.28
CA HIS A 221 6.50 -27.04 -30.05
C HIS A 221 6.42 -28.52 -29.60
N PRO A 222 6.65 -28.85 -28.31
CA PRO A 222 6.78 -27.96 -27.14
C PRO A 222 8.21 -27.55 -26.76
N ASP A 223 9.21 -27.86 -27.59
CA ASP A 223 10.64 -27.68 -27.31
C ASP A 223 11.29 -26.55 -28.15
N LEU A 224 10.54 -25.47 -28.38
CA LEU A 224 11.03 -24.28 -29.06
C LEU A 224 12.16 -23.58 -28.28
N ILE A 225 13.12 -22.97 -28.98
CA ILE A 225 14.16 -22.09 -28.42
C ILE A 225 14.12 -20.76 -29.16
N ALA A 226 13.88 -19.68 -28.42
CA ALA A 226 14.01 -18.31 -28.89
C ALA A 226 15.45 -17.81 -28.78
N HIS A 227 15.93 -17.19 -29.86
CA HIS A 227 17.18 -16.43 -29.89
C HIS A 227 16.82 -14.97 -29.71
N LEU A 228 17.28 -14.40 -28.60
CA LEU A 228 16.93 -13.06 -28.13
C LEU A 228 18.19 -12.22 -28.01
N TRP A 229 18.04 -10.90 -28.14
CA TRP A 229 19.05 -9.93 -27.74
C TRP A 229 18.48 -9.02 -26.67
N VAL A 230 19.30 -8.60 -25.71
CA VAL A 230 18.91 -7.68 -24.62
C VAL A 230 19.99 -6.62 -24.47
N ASN A 231 19.60 -5.35 -24.42
CA ASN A 231 20.51 -4.23 -24.16
C ASN A 231 20.59 -3.96 -22.66
N VAL A 232 21.78 -4.13 -22.07
CA VAL A 232 22.04 -4.00 -20.64
C VAL A 232 22.78 -2.67 -20.38
N PRO A 233 22.22 -1.73 -19.59
CA PRO A 233 22.80 -0.40 -19.41
C PRO A 233 24.21 -0.40 -18.82
N GLU A 234 24.49 -1.28 -17.86
CA GLU A 234 25.84 -1.53 -17.35
C GLU A 234 26.06 -3.01 -17.01
N ILE A 235 27.25 -3.52 -17.29
CA ILE A 235 27.72 -4.85 -16.87
C ILE A 235 29.09 -4.66 -16.18
N PRO A 236 29.15 -4.62 -14.83
CA PRO A 236 30.40 -4.50 -14.08
C PRO A 236 31.36 -5.68 -14.31
N LYS A 237 32.59 -5.58 -13.80
CA LYS A 237 33.68 -6.56 -14.02
C LYS A 237 33.35 -7.94 -13.44
N GLU A 238 32.58 -7.94 -12.38
CA GLU A 238 32.09 -9.07 -11.60
C GLU A 238 30.80 -9.69 -12.19
N GLY A 239 30.18 -9.04 -13.18
CA GLY A 239 28.88 -9.43 -13.74
C GLY A 239 27.70 -8.69 -13.08
N VAL A 240 26.49 -8.98 -13.56
CA VAL A 240 25.24 -8.35 -13.07
C VAL A 240 24.07 -9.33 -13.14
N ARG A 241 23.00 -9.06 -12.40
CA ARG A 241 21.73 -9.79 -12.51
C ARG A 241 20.81 -9.06 -13.48
N ILE A 242 20.07 -9.82 -14.27
CA ILE A 242 18.86 -9.37 -14.98
C ILE A 242 17.75 -10.38 -14.69
N TYR A 243 16.49 -10.02 -14.90
CA TYR A 243 15.37 -10.97 -14.79
C TYR A 243 14.69 -11.11 -16.14
N ILE A 244 14.32 -12.35 -16.48
CA ILE A 244 13.37 -12.64 -17.55
C ILE A 244 12.00 -12.92 -16.95
N TYR A 245 10.96 -12.33 -17.53
CA TYR A 245 9.56 -12.46 -17.15
C TYR A 245 8.79 -13.17 -18.26
N TYR A 246 7.87 -14.09 -17.91
CA TYR A 246 7.06 -14.85 -18.88
C TYR A 246 5.71 -15.34 -18.31
N GLY A 247 4.89 -15.92 -19.19
CA GLY A 247 3.58 -16.50 -18.84
C GLY A 247 2.48 -15.46 -18.75
N ALA A 248 2.41 -14.56 -19.72
CA ALA A 248 1.42 -13.47 -19.81
C ALA A 248 0.58 -13.62 -21.08
N ASN A 249 -0.45 -14.47 -21.05
CA ASN A 249 -1.24 -14.85 -22.25
C ASN A 249 -1.83 -13.68 -23.07
N GLN A 250 -2.03 -12.50 -22.45
CA GLN A 250 -2.56 -11.29 -23.10
C GLN A 250 -1.46 -10.34 -23.60
N ALA A 251 -0.18 -10.62 -23.33
CA ALA A 251 0.92 -9.82 -23.81
C ALA A 251 1.07 -9.97 -25.34
N GLN A 252 1.26 -8.82 -25.98
CA GLN A 252 1.71 -8.70 -27.36
C GLN A 252 3.24 -8.60 -27.37
N ASP A 253 3.86 -8.78 -28.54
CA ASP A 253 5.30 -8.62 -28.65
C ASP A 253 5.71 -7.15 -28.39
N ASN A 254 6.86 -6.99 -27.75
CA ASN A 254 7.46 -5.71 -27.38
C ASN A 254 8.97 -5.70 -27.75
N SER A 255 9.31 -6.46 -28.79
CA SER A 255 10.59 -6.50 -29.47
C SER A 255 10.91 -5.12 -30.04
N GLN A 256 11.96 -4.48 -29.53
CA GLN A 256 12.35 -3.08 -29.81
C GLN A 256 13.80 -3.02 -30.32
N PRO A 257 14.11 -3.60 -31.50
CA PRO A 257 15.49 -3.75 -31.96
C PRO A 257 16.25 -2.42 -32.13
N THR A 258 15.56 -1.34 -32.49
CA THR A 258 16.12 0.02 -32.60
C THR A 258 16.45 0.67 -31.25
N GLN A 259 16.07 0.05 -30.13
CA GLN A 259 16.52 0.40 -28.77
C GLN A 259 17.51 -0.63 -28.21
N VAL A 260 17.61 -1.81 -28.84
CA VAL A 260 18.64 -2.81 -28.49
C VAL A 260 19.97 -2.41 -29.09
N PHE A 261 20.01 -2.26 -30.40
CA PHE A 261 21.21 -2.06 -31.19
C PHE A 261 21.50 -0.56 -31.37
N ASP A 262 22.78 -0.20 -31.50
CA ASP A 262 23.19 1.19 -31.73
C ASP A 262 22.68 1.70 -33.10
N PHE A 263 22.46 0.78 -34.05
CA PHE A 263 21.69 0.99 -35.29
C PHE A 263 20.99 -0.31 -35.69
N TYR A 264 19.81 -0.25 -36.30
CA TYR A 264 19.07 -1.42 -36.81
C TYR A 264 18.08 -1.04 -37.91
N ASP A 265 17.94 -1.92 -38.90
CA ASP A 265 16.80 -1.97 -39.80
C ASP A 265 16.55 -3.43 -40.25
N ASP A 266 15.29 -3.86 -40.37
CA ASP A 266 14.90 -5.15 -40.95
C ASP A 266 14.04 -5.05 -42.21
N PHE A 267 13.82 -3.83 -42.70
CA PHE A 267 13.22 -3.54 -43.99
C PHE A 267 11.79 -4.09 -44.16
N LYS A 268 11.06 -4.27 -43.05
CA LYS A 268 9.64 -4.68 -43.03
C LYS A 268 8.64 -3.54 -43.27
N ASP A 269 9.09 -2.29 -43.24
CA ASP A 269 8.28 -1.11 -43.61
C ASP A 269 7.77 -1.22 -45.06
N VAL A 270 6.73 -0.46 -45.40
CA VAL A 270 6.16 -0.47 -46.77
C VAL A 270 7.10 0.16 -47.79
N ASP A 271 7.89 1.15 -47.36
CA ASP A 271 8.82 1.93 -48.17
C ASP A 271 10.13 2.17 -47.41
N VAL A 272 11.19 2.54 -48.13
CA VAL A 272 12.49 2.87 -47.54
C VAL A 272 12.38 4.14 -46.68
N SER A 273 12.63 4.02 -45.37
CA SER A 273 12.53 5.12 -44.41
C SER A 273 13.55 6.24 -44.69
N SER A 274 13.08 7.34 -45.29
CA SER A 274 13.86 8.58 -45.52
C SER A 274 14.20 9.37 -44.24
N ALA A 275 13.73 8.90 -43.08
CA ALA A 275 14.24 9.31 -41.77
C ALA A 275 15.58 8.64 -41.47
N ASN A 276 15.69 7.32 -41.72
CA ASN A 276 16.88 6.53 -41.39
C ASN A 276 17.95 6.57 -42.49
N TRP A 277 17.54 6.74 -43.76
CA TRP A 277 18.39 6.45 -44.92
C TRP A 277 18.40 7.55 -45.99
N ILE A 278 19.49 7.58 -46.76
CA ILE A 278 19.64 8.26 -48.05
C ILE A 278 19.84 7.20 -49.14
N VAL A 279 19.04 7.26 -50.21
CA VAL A 279 19.17 6.39 -51.39
C VAL A 279 20.09 7.03 -52.42
N GLN A 280 21.06 6.27 -52.94
CA GLN A 280 21.81 6.63 -54.15
C GLN A 280 21.68 5.50 -55.19
N SER A 281 21.26 5.82 -56.41
CA SER A 281 21.09 4.84 -57.50
C SER A 281 21.87 5.26 -58.74
N ARG A 282 22.54 4.30 -59.40
CA ARG A 282 23.04 4.48 -60.77
C ARG A 282 21.86 4.54 -61.77
N PRO A 283 22.07 5.01 -63.02
CA PRO A 283 21.06 4.89 -64.08
C PRO A 283 20.59 3.43 -64.23
N ASN A 284 19.28 3.21 -64.32
CA ASN A 284 18.62 1.90 -64.31
C ASN A 284 18.73 1.09 -63.00
N GLY A 285 19.36 1.62 -61.96
CA GLY A 285 19.37 1.00 -60.63
C GLY A 285 18.05 1.17 -59.88
N THR A 286 17.76 0.26 -58.96
CA THR A 286 16.53 0.26 -58.15
C THR A 286 16.82 0.02 -56.67
N CYS A 287 16.04 0.69 -55.82
CA CYS A 287 16.07 0.60 -54.36
C CYS A 287 14.62 0.70 -53.86
N LEU A 288 14.08 -0.38 -53.31
CA LEU A 288 12.68 -0.50 -52.91
C LEU A 288 12.49 -1.61 -51.86
N ILE A 289 11.34 -1.63 -51.19
CA ILE A 289 10.95 -2.76 -50.34
C ILE A 289 10.06 -3.72 -51.12
N GLU A 290 10.37 -5.01 -51.05
CA GLU A 290 9.64 -6.08 -51.72
C GLU A 290 9.43 -7.24 -50.75
N GLY A 291 8.18 -7.48 -50.34
CA GLY A 291 7.84 -8.56 -49.40
C GLY A 291 8.42 -8.39 -47.98
N GLY A 292 8.65 -7.14 -47.54
CA GLY A 292 9.27 -6.84 -46.25
C GLY A 292 10.77 -7.11 -46.21
N ARG A 293 11.46 -6.83 -47.33
CA ARG A 293 12.93 -6.89 -47.50
C ARG A 293 13.40 -5.80 -48.45
N LEU A 294 14.60 -5.28 -48.23
CA LEU A 294 15.21 -4.26 -49.09
C LEU A 294 15.83 -4.90 -50.34
N CYS A 295 15.30 -4.58 -51.51
CA CYS A 295 15.87 -4.94 -52.80
C CYS A 295 16.76 -3.79 -53.33
N LEU A 296 18.04 -4.08 -53.57
CA LEU A 296 19.01 -3.18 -54.21
C LEU A 296 19.56 -3.78 -55.51
N ASP A 297 19.59 -3.02 -56.59
CA ASP A 297 20.23 -3.35 -57.87
C ASP A 297 20.93 -2.09 -58.41
N ALA A 298 22.26 -2.08 -58.48
CA ALA A 298 23.09 -0.89 -58.78
C ALA A 298 22.75 0.37 -57.95
N SER A 299 22.40 0.14 -56.69
CA SER A 299 21.99 1.16 -55.72
C SER A 299 22.65 0.93 -54.37
N GLU A 300 22.79 2.01 -53.61
CA GLU A 300 23.38 2.04 -52.27
C GLU A 300 22.46 2.81 -51.31
N LEU A 301 22.26 2.25 -50.12
CA LEU A 301 21.41 2.79 -49.07
C LEU A 301 22.28 3.18 -47.88
N ILE A 302 22.35 4.48 -47.57
CA ILE A 302 23.35 5.08 -46.68
C ILE A 302 22.69 5.63 -45.41
N SER A 303 23.15 5.25 -44.22
CA SER A 303 22.56 5.71 -42.96
C SER A 303 22.66 7.23 -42.85
N LYS A 304 21.53 7.90 -42.61
CA LYS A 304 21.42 9.35 -42.78
C LYS A 304 22.17 10.13 -41.70
N ASP A 305 21.84 9.84 -40.45
CA ASP A 305 22.33 10.56 -39.25
C ASP A 305 23.17 9.66 -38.32
N PHE A 306 23.07 8.32 -38.45
CA PHE A 306 23.92 7.39 -37.72
C PHE A 306 25.30 7.28 -38.36
N ILE A 307 26.34 7.46 -37.54
CA ILE A 307 27.76 7.32 -37.88
C ILE A 307 28.34 6.19 -37.02
N PHE A 308 28.79 5.12 -37.65
CA PHE A 308 29.50 4.04 -36.99
C PHE A 308 30.97 4.43 -36.73
N ASN A 309 31.52 4.04 -35.58
CA ASN A 309 32.94 4.23 -35.24
C ASN A 309 33.64 2.88 -35.05
N GLU A 310 33.21 2.15 -34.03
CA GLU A 310 33.79 0.90 -33.56
C GLU A 310 32.67 -0.03 -33.07
N GLY A 311 32.98 -1.31 -32.89
CA GLY A 311 32.03 -2.35 -32.47
C GLY A 311 31.87 -3.43 -33.54
N ILE A 312 30.62 -3.82 -33.80
CA ILE A 312 30.27 -4.90 -34.72
C ILE A 312 29.06 -4.50 -35.58
N ILE A 313 29.20 -4.62 -36.90
CA ILE A 313 28.08 -4.55 -37.86
C ILE A 313 27.71 -5.98 -38.27
N GLU A 314 26.43 -6.33 -38.26
CA GLU A 314 25.91 -7.62 -38.75
C GLU A 314 24.78 -7.39 -39.75
N TYR A 315 24.76 -8.13 -40.86
CA TYR A 315 23.72 -8.04 -41.88
C TYR A 315 23.45 -9.38 -42.56
N GLY A 316 22.20 -9.63 -42.94
CA GLY A 316 21.77 -10.84 -43.63
C GLY A 316 21.17 -10.53 -45.00
N LEU A 317 21.53 -11.30 -46.02
CA LEU A 317 21.02 -11.09 -47.39
C LEU A 317 20.83 -12.39 -48.19
N LEU A 318 20.07 -12.25 -49.27
CA LEU A 318 19.94 -13.18 -50.38
C LEU A 318 20.47 -12.50 -51.64
N VAL A 319 21.38 -13.17 -52.36
CA VAL A 319 21.75 -12.80 -53.73
C VAL A 319 20.68 -13.38 -54.65
N ASP A 320 19.78 -12.55 -55.16
CA ASP A 320 18.73 -12.99 -56.10
C ASP A 320 19.34 -13.15 -57.50
N THR A 321 19.95 -12.08 -58.01
CA THR A 321 20.76 -12.12 -59.23
C THR A 321 22.13 -11.50 -59.01
N GLY A 322 23.08 -11.84 -59.87
CA GLY A 322 24.44 -11.28 -59.87
C GLY A 322 25.42 -11.99 -58.94
N ILE A 323 26.49 -11.27 -58.62
CA ILE A 323 27.76 -11.85 -58.17
C ILE A 323 28.56 -10.96 -57.20
N GLU A 324 28.06 -9.79 -56.77
CA GLU A 324 28.76 -8.91 -55.82
C GLU A 324 27.83 -8.19 -54.83
N ASN A 325 28.29 -8.03 -53.59
CA ASN A 325 27.67 -7.15 -52.59
C ASN A 325 28.76 -6.50 -51.73
N SER A 326 28.44 -5.35 -51.12
CA SER A 326 29.34 -4.75 -50.13
C SER A 326 28.58 -3.96 -49.06
N LEU A 327 29.26 -3.79 -47.92
CA LEU A 327 28.90 -2.80 -46.90
C LEU A 327 30.04 -1.78 -46.80
N THR A 328 29.69 -0.49 -46.89
CA THR A 328 30.63 0.63 -46.85
C THR A 328 30.53 1.42 -45.54
N LEU A 329 31.60 2.14 -45.18
CA LEU A 329 31.50 3.30 -44.29
C LEU A 329 31.89 4.56 -45.08
N ARG A 330 31.09 5.62 -44.94
CA ARG A 330 31.19 6.87 -45.71
C ARG A 330 31.42 8.07 -44.78
N PRO A 331 32.43 8.93 -45.00
CA PRO A 331 32.67 10.09 -44.14
C PRO A 331 31.51 11.09 -44.05
N LYS A 332 30.65 11.17 -45.08
CA LYS A 332 29.36 11.88 -45.06
C LYS A 332 28.27 11.05 -45.74
N SER A 333 27.04 11.16 -45.25
CA SER A 333 25.87 10.49 -45.85
C SER A 333 25.53 10.98 -47.27
N ASN A 334 26.08 12.13 -47.70
CA ASN A 334 25.94 12.68 -49.04
C ASN A 334 27.22 12.63 -49.91
N ASP A 335 28.28 11.92 -49.49
CA ASP A 335 29.43 11.66 -50.37
C ASP A 335 29.00 10.82 -51.59
N SER A 336 29.72 10.94 -52.71
CA SER A 336 29.35 10.30 -53.99
C SER A 336 29.39 8.77 -53.96
N PHE A 337 28.73 8.11 -54.91
CA PHE A 337 28.58 6.65 -54.97
C PHE A 337 29.92 5.89 -54.95
N GLU A 338 31.03 6.51 -55.38
CA GLU A 338 32.34 5.86 -55.59
C GLU A 338 33.40 6.19 -54.51
N SER A 339 33.05 6.84 -53.38
CA SER A 339 34.05 7.33 -52.40
C SER A 339 33.79 6.97 -50.93
N PRO A 340 33.65 5.69 -50.57
CA PRO A 340 33.67 5.24 -49.17
C PRO A 340 35.10 5.27 -48.59
N SER A 341 35.23 5.45 -47.27
CA SER A 341 36.52 5.30 -46.56
C SER A 341 36.83 3.84 -46.19
N PHE A 342 35.82 2.99 -46.16
CA PHE A 342 35.90 1.56 -45.88
C PHE A 342 34.90 0.81 -46.76
N SER A 343 35.27 -0.37 -47.26
CA SER A 343 34.35 -1.29 -47.94
C SER A 343 34.68 -2.74 -47.60
N ALA A 344 33.73 -3.44 -46.97
CA ALA A 344 33.74 -4.89 -46.80
C ALA A 344 32.92 -5.50 -47.93
N TYR A 345 33.55 -6.22 -48.85
CA TYR A 345 32.91 -6.72 -50.07
C TYR A 345 33.08 -8.23 -50.25
N SER A 346 32.07 -8.86 -50.84
CA SER A 346 32.06 -10.30 -51.12
C SER A 346 31.48 -10.56 -52.50
N SER A 347 32.09 -11.48 -53.25
CA SER A 347 31.79 -11.68 -54.66
C SER A 347 31.97 -13.13 -55.14
N ALA A 348 31.62 -13.38 -56.40
CA ALA A 348 31.96 -14.63 -57.11
C ALA A 348 33.30 -14.55 -57.86
N TYR A 349 33.99 -13.40 -57.83
CA TYR A 349 35.25 -13.21 -58.55
C TYR A 349 36.42 -13.90 -57.82
N LYS A 350 37.21 -14.67 -58.57
CA LYS A 350 38.31 -15.46 -58.03
C LYS A 350 39.42 -14.58 -57.45
N GLY A 351 39.80 -14.83 -56.19
CA GLY A 351 40.75 -14.01 -55.42
C GLY A 351 40.15 -12.73 -54.85
N ALA A 352 38.84 -12.53 -55.01
CA ALA A 352 38.08 -11.36 -54.56
C ALA A 352 36.74 -11.78 -53.90
N GLU A 353 36.64 -13.03 -53.46
CA GLU A 353 35.40 -13.66 -52.99
C GLU A 353 34.89 -13.06 -51.67
N HIS A 354 35.80 -12.50 -50.87
CA HIS A 354 35.57 -11.94 -49.54
C HIS A 354 36.79 -11.09 -49.18
N CYS A 355 36.61 -9.79 -48.96
CA CYS A 355 37.69 -8.79 -48.92
C CYS A 355 37.31 -7.57 -48.06
N VAL A 356 38.32 -6.85 -47.58
CA VAL A 356 38.19 -5.51 -46.97
C VAL A 356 39.07 -4.53 -47.74
N ALA A 357 38.55 -3.35 -48.05
CA ALA A 357 39.28 -2.23 -48.61
C ALA A 357 39.18 -1.02 -47.67
N ILE A 358 40.32 -0.37 -47.40
CA ILE A 358 40.41 0.83 -46.56
C ILE A 358 41.24 1.85 -47.33
N TYR A 359 40.58 2.88 -47.86
CA TYR A 359 41.10 3.72 -48.94
C TYR A 359 41.69 2.85 -50.08
N ASP A 360 42.91 3.10 -50.54
CA ASP A 360 43.59 2.34 -51.60
C ASP A 360 44.13 0.96 -51.16
N ILE A 361 44.03 0.60 -49.88
CA ILE A 361 44.60 -0.64 -49.33
C ILE A 361 43.53 -1.75 -49.33
N VAL A 362 43.70 -2.73 -50.22
CA VAL A 362 42.81 -3.91 -50.30
C VAL A 362 43.47 -5.13 -49.64
N LYS A 363 42.73 -5.77 -48.72
CA LYS A 363 43.06 -7.05 -48.09
C LYS A 363 42.09 -8.12 -48.58
N ALA A 364 42.61 -9.07 -49.36
CA ALA A 364 41.87 -10.24 -49.81
C ALA A 364 41.92 -11.38 -48.78
N ASN A 365 41.02 -12.36 -48.94
CA ASN A 365 41.00 -13.60 -48.17
C ASN A 365 42.25 -14.47 -48.38
N ASP A 366 42.38 -15.53 -47.58
CA ASP A 366 43.52 -16.45 -47.57
C ASP A 366 43.49 -17.54 -48.68
N GLY A 367 42.63 -17.37 -49.69
CA GLY A 367 42.40 -18.34 -50.76
C GLY A 367 41.49 -19.52 -50.39
N LYS A 368 40.95 -19.57 -49.17
CA LYS A 368 40.00 -20.63 -48.74
C LYS A 368 38.54 -20.19 -48.75
N ALA A 369 38.26 -18.92 -49.01
CA ALA A 369 36.90 -18.39 -49.06
C ALA A 369 36.08 -19.03 -50.20
N LYS A 370 34.85 -19.46 -49.90
CA LYS A 370 33.89 -19.85 -50.96
C LYS A 370 33.47 -18.58 -51.74
N PRO A 371 33.22 -18.63 -53.06
CA PRO A 371 32.53 -17.54 -53.76
C PRO A 371 31.08 -17.42 -53.28
N ILE A 372 30.46 -16.24 -53.46
CA ILE A 372 28.99 -16.14 -53.43
C ILE A 372 28.40 -16.54 -54.80
N GLY A 373 27.09 -16.76 -54.88
CA GLY A 373 26.41 -16.96 -56.16
C GLY A 373 24.90 -16.71 -56.09
N PRO A 374 24.20 -16.71 -57.24
CA PRO A 374 22.75 -16.52 -57.33
C PRO A 374 21.97 -17.54 -56.49
N SER A 375 20.82 -17.10 -55.98
CA SER A 375 20.02 -17.78 -54.94
C SER A 375 20.75 -18.07 -53.62
N GLY A 376 21.98 -17.57 -53.44
CA GLY A 376 22.79 -17.78 -52.24
C GLY A 376 22.37 -16.87 -51.09
N SER A 377 22.09 -17.44 -49.92
CA SER A 377 21.79 -16.70 -48.70
C SER A 377 22.95 -16.74 -47.73
N TYR A 378 23.34 -15.56 -47.23
CA TYR A 378 24.55 -15.33 -46.44
C TYR A 378 24.27 -14.38 -45.27
N ASN A 379 24.96 -14.61 -44.16
CA ASN A 379 25.02 -13.67 -43.04
C ASN A 379 26.45 -13.15 -42.93
N TYR A 380 26.61 -11.87 -42.59
CA TYR A 380 27.90 -11.20 -42.50
C TYR A 380 28.08 -10.56 -41.13
N ARG A 381 29.35 -10.50 -40.68
CA ARG A 381 29.79 -9.78 -39.49
C ARG A 381 31.05 -8.99 -39.83
N ILE A 382 31.08 -7.71 -39.52
CA ILE A 382 32.27 -6.86 -39.57
C ILE A 382 32.54 -6.40 -38.14
N ARG A 383 33.67 -6.78 -37.57
CA ARG A 383 34.16 -6.26 -36.28
C ARG A 383 35.20 -5.18 -36.56
N ILE A 384 35.11 -4.05 -35.88
CA ILE A 384 36.10 -2.95 -35.93
C ILE A 384 36.43 -2.58 -34.48
N ASN A 385 37.70 -2.70 -34.10
CA ASN A 385 38.18 -2.36 -32.76
C ASN A 385 39.55 -1.69 -32.88
N GLU A 386 39.61 -0.38 -32.61
CA GLU A 386 40.75 0.46 -32.97
C GLU A 386 41.11 0.25 -34.46
N ASP A 387 42.37 0.00 -34.79
CA ASP A 387 42.87 -0.24 -36.15
C ASP A 387 42.61 -1.66 -36.69
N ASN A 388 41.87 -2.51 -35.95
CA ASN A 388 41.68 -3.92 -36.28
C ASN A 388 40.30 -4.17 -36.90
N VAL A 389 40.27 -4.72 -38.11
CA VAL A 389 39.05 -5.19 -38.81
C VAL A 389 39.06 -6.71 -38.89
N LEU A 390 37.93 -7.33 -38.58
CA LEU A 390 37.66 -8.73 -38.88
C LEU A 390 36.30 -8.86 -39.57
N PHE A 391 36.32 -9.15 -40.87
CA PHE A 391 35.13 -9.35 -41.71
C PHE A 391 34.91 -10.84 -41.95
N GLU A 392 33.75 -11.36 -41.55
CA GLU A 392 33.37 -12.77 -41.54
C GLU A 392 32.08 -12.96 -42.35
N ARG A 393 32.00 -14.02 -43.16
CA ARG A 393 30.77 -14.44 -43.84
C ARG A 393 30.41 -15.87 -43.45
N PHE A 394 29.14 -16.06 -43.13
CA PHE A 394 28.53 -17.31 -42.72
C PHE A 394 27.46 -17.75 -43.73
N GLY A 395 27.12 -19.04 -43.72
CA GLY A 395 25.94 -19.55 -44.43
C GLY A 395 24.61 -19.00 -43.89
N SER A 396 23.51 -19.37 -44.51
CA SER A 396 22.14 -18.92 -44.17
C SER A 396 21.75 -19.15 -42.69
N ALA A 397 22.24 -20.22 -42.06
CA ALA A 397 22.01 -20.53 -40.65
C ALA A 397 22.95 -19.79 -39.66
N ALA A 398 23.80 -18.88 -40.14
CA ALA A 398 24.77 -18.08 -39.36
C ALA A 398 25.79 -18.87 -38.50
N SER A 399 25.87 -20.20 -38.66
CA SER A 399 26.67 -21.12 -37.84
C SER A 399 27.90 -21.70 -38.56
N GLU A 400 27.84 -21.87 -39.88
CA GLU A 400 28.99 -22.26 -40.71
C GLU A 400 29.75 -21.01 -41.16
N LEU A 401 30.99 -20.82 -40.70
CA LEU A 401 31.90 -19.80 -41.24
C LEU A 401 32.39 -20.24 -42.64
N GLN A 402 32.13 -19.43 -43.66
CA GLN A 402 32.42 -19.74 -45.06
C GLN A 402 33.53 -18.87 -45.68
N ALA A 403 33.82 -17.72 -45.09
CA ALA A 403 34.95 -16.86 -45.41
C ALA A 403 35.28 -15.95 -44.23
N SER A 404 36.54 -15.56 -44.10
CA SER A 404 37.00 -14.57 -43.14
C SER A 404 38.19 -13.81 -43.71
N VAL A 405 38.33 -12.54 -43.33
CA VAL A 405 39.49 -11.71 -43.65
C VAL A 405 39.76 -10.73 -42.52
N GLU A 406 41.02 -10.65 -42.10
CA GLU A 406 41.50 -9.82 -41.00
C GLU A 406 42.49 -8.76 -41.51
N TYR A 407 42.38 -7.55 -40.98
CA TYR A 407 43.26 -6.42 -41.27
C TYR A 407 43.66 -5.74 -39.95
N SER A 408 44.94 -5.52 -39.75
CA SER A 408 45.49 -4.80 -38.59
C SER A 408 46.72 -4.00 -39.04
N HIS A 409 46.58 -2.67 -39.09
CA HIS A 409 47.60 -1.75 -39.60
C HIS A 409 47.28 -0.32 -39.17
N GLU A 410 48.30 0.54 -39.03
CA GLU A 410 48.22 1.94 -38.48
C GLU A 410 47.36 2.93 -39.32
N SER A 411 46.53 2.45 -40.24
CA SER A 411 45.65 3.23 -41.10
C SER A 411 44.28 3.46 -40.45
N ALA A 412 44.26 4.38 -39.48
CA ALA A 412 43.08 4.72 -38.67
C ALA A 412 41.77 4.78 -39.48
N ILE A 413 40.87 3.86 -39.13
CA ILE A 413 39.53 3.75 -39.71
C ILE A 413 38.74 4.97 -39.25
N LYS A 414 38.23 5.76 -40.20
CA LYS A 414 37.41 6.92 -39.86
C LYS A 414 35.98 6.49 -39.56
N PRO A 415 35.33 7.12 -38.57
CA PRO A 415 33.89 6.99 -38.39
C PRO A 415 33.16 7.32 -39.69
N GLY A 416 32.08 6.59 -39.98
CA GLY A 416 31.31 6.80 -41.20
C GLY A 416 29.90 6.23 -41.16
N HIS A 417 29.07 6.76 -42.04
CA HIS A 417 27.71 6.31 -42.31
C HIS A 417 27.73 4.93 -42.97
N ILE A 418 26.90 4.00 -42.50
CA ILE A 418 26.79 2.63 -43.02
C ILE A 418 26.09 2.67 -44.38
N GLY A 419 26.75 2.20 -45.44
CA GLY A 419 26.16 2.01 -46.76
C GLY A 419 25.94 0.54 -47.10
N LEU A 420 24.70 0.11 -47.36
CA LEU A 420 24.40 -1.19 -47.95
C LEU A 420 24.40 -1.04 -49.48
N LYS A 421 25.26 -1.79 -50.20
CA LYS A 421 25.52 -1.55 -51.62
C LYS A 421 25.36 -2.80 -52.49
N SER A 422 24.53 -2.66 -53.52
CA SER A 422 24.57 -3.50 -54.73
C SER A 422 25.44 -2.84 -55.82
N GLY A 423 26.21 -3.65 -56.54
CA GLY A 423 27.04 -3.21 -57.67
C GLY A 423 26.35 -3.32 -59.04
N GLY A 424 27.15 -3.36 -60.11
CA GLY A 424 26.66 -3.42 -61.50
C GLY A 424 26.04 -2.13 -62.08
N ASP A 425 25.29 -2.31 -63.18
CA ASP A 425 24.73 -1.24 -64.05
C ASP A 425 23.18 -1.18 -64.05
N GLY A 426 22.54 -1.92 -63.14
CA GLY A 426 21.09 -1.98 -63.01
C GLY A 426 20.40 -2.93 -63.98
N GLY A 427 19.08 -2.83 -64.06
CA GLY A 427 18.24 -3.69 -64.91
C GLY A 427 18.07 -5.14 -64.40
N GLY A 428 18.14 -5.35 -63.08
CA GLY A 428 17.97 -6.66 -62.44
C GLY A 428 19.16 -7.60 -62.58
N ARG A 429 20.36 -7.06 -62.86
CA ARG A 429 21.58 -7.85 -63.11
C ARG A 429 22.31 -8.25 -61.84
N ASN A 430 22.20 -7.44 -60.78
CA ASN A 430 22.83 -7.70 -59.49
C ASN A 430 21.85 -7.37 -58.36
N LYS A 431 20.70 -8.05 -58.34
CA LYS A 431 19.67 -7.82 -57.33
C LYS A 431 20.04 -8.51 -56.02
N ILE A 432 20.32 -7.69 -55.00
CA ILE A 432 20.65 -8.12 -53.64
C ILE A 432 19.47 -7.79 -52.73
N ILE A 433 19.00 -8.77 -51.97
CA ILE A 433 17.82 -8.67 -51.12
C ILE A 433 18.26 -8.77 -49.66
N TYR A 434 18.38 -7.63 -48.97
CA TYR A 434 18.75 -7.54 -47.57
C TYR A 434 17.55 -7.84 -46.66
N SER A 435 17.78 -8.68 -45.65
CA SER A 435 16.77 -9.11 -44.67
C SER A 435 16.94 -8.45 -43.29
N PHE A 436 18.13 -7.93 -42.97
CA PHE A 436 18.38 -6.99 -41.87
C PHE A 436 19.79 -6.38 -41.97
N VAL A 437 19.99 -5.29 -41.23
CA VAL A 437 21.30 -4.72 -40.86
C VAL A 437 21.23 -4.26 -39.39
N ARG A 438 22.34 -4.39 -38.66
CA ARG A 438 22.48 -3.81 -37.32
C ARG A 438 23.93 -3.41 -37.00
N ALA A 439 24.10 -2.45 -36.09
CA ALA A 439 25.36 -2.15 -35.42
C ALA A 439 25.21 -2.34 -33.91
N ARG A 440 26.21 -2.95 -33.28
CA ARG A 440 26.26 -3.21 -31.84
C ARG A 440 27.68 -3.08 -31.30
N LYS A 441 27.84 -3.16 -29.98
CA LYS A 441 29.15 -3.08 -29.34
C LYS A 441 29.95 -4.38 -29.44
N TYR A 442 31.27 -4.22 -29.33
CA TYR A 442 32.25 -5.29 -29.24
C TYR A 442 32.82 -5.35 -27.83
N ALA A 443 33.13 -6.55 -27.36
CA ALA A 443 34.00 -6.82 -26.22
C ALA A 443 34.91 -8.00 -26.58
N LEU A 444 36.15 -7.99 -26.08
CA LEU A 444 37.13 -9.05 -26.35
C LEU A 444 36.63 -10.44 -25.92
N LYS A 445 35.72 -10.49 -24.94
CA LYS A 445 34.93 -11.67 -24.58
C LYS A 445 33.49 -11.24 -24.32
N GLU A 446 32.55 -11.84 -25.06
CA GLU A 446 31.12 -11.58 -24.94
C GLU A 446 30.61 -11.96 -23.52
N PRO A 447 29.78 -11.12 -22.88
CA PRO A 447 29.02 -11.49 -21.69
C PRO A 447 28.11 -12.70 -21.94
N MET A 448 27.95 -13.56 -20.93
CA MET A 448 27.12 -14.77 -21.01
C MET A 448 26.48 -15.12 -19.66
N ILE A 449 25.34 -15.81 -19.70
CA ILE A 449 24.67 -16.31 -18.50
C ILE A 449 25.53 -17.40 -17.88
N ALA A 450 26.08 -17.13 -16.70
CA ALA A 450 26.87 -18.11 -15.95
C ALA A 450 25.99 -18.99 -15.03
N SER A 451 24.81 -18.49 -14.65
CA SER A 451 23.77 -19.28 -14.01
C SER A 451 22.39 -18.66 -14.22
N ALA A 452 21.38 -19.53 -14.33
CA ALA A 452 19.98 -19.15 -14.24
C ALA A 452 19.42 -19.67 -12.92
N GLY A 453 18.63 -18.84 -12.23
CA GLY A 453 17.97 -19.19 -10.98
C GLY A 453 16.84 -20.20 -11.15
N ASN A 454 16.17 -20.50 -10.04
CA ASN A 454 14.86 -21.15 -10.08
C ASN A 454 13.83 -20.20 -10.70
N GLU A 455 12.76 -20.77 -11.27
CA GLU A 455 11.57 -19.98 -11.58
C GLU A 455 10.91 -19.49 -10.28
N GLU A 456 10.48 -18.24 -10.29
CA GLU A 456 9.71 -17.60 -9.23
C GLU A 456 8.32 -17.24 -9.77
N LEU A 457 7.26 -17.59 -9.03
CA LEU A 457 5.96 -16.97 -9.21
C LEU A 457 6.08 -15.50 -8.83
N VAL A 458 5.66 -14.58 -9.72
CA VAL A 458 5.72 -13.15 -9.42
C VAL A 458 4.38 -12.62 -8.97
N ASN A 459 4.47 -11.84 -7.89
CA ASN A 459 3.38 -11.08 -7.35
C ASN A 459 3.49 -9.62 -7.81
N LEU A 460 3.14 -9.38 -9.07
CA LEU A 460 3.18 -8.05 -9.69
C LEU A 460 1.83 -7.32 -9.59
N PRO A 461 1.85 -5.97 -9.54
CA PRO A 461 0.67 -5.17 -9.80
C PRO A 461 0.18 -5.34 -11.25
N TYR A 462 -1.13 -5.24 -11.47
CA TYR A 462 -1.75 -5.31 -12.79
C TYR A 462 -2.25 -3.92 -13.22
N PHE A 463 -1.94 -3.53 -14.45
CA PHE A 463 -2.26 -2.24 -15.03
C PHE A 463 -3.09 -2.41 -16.31
N SER A 464 -4.04 -1.52 -16.54
CA SER A 464 -4.90 -1.44 -17.72
C SER A 464 -5.26 0.02 -17.99
N ASN A 465 -5.04 0.52 -19.21
CA ASN A 465 -5.32 1.92 -19.61
C ASN A 465 -4.68 3.00 -18.70
N THR A 466 -3.56 2.70 -18.05
CA THR A 466 -2.84 3.62 -17.14
C THR A 466 -1.35 3.67 -17.44
N LEU A 467 -0.76 4.85 -17.28
CA LEU A 467 0.68 5.09 -17.41
C LEU A 467 1.25 5.74 -16.14
N ILE A 468 2.56 5.79 -15.99
CA ILE A 468 3.22 6.50 -14.89
C ILE A 468 3.77 7.84 -15.38
N SER A 469 3.47 8.90 -14.63
CA SER A 469 3.84 10.29 -14.92
C SER A 469 5.34 10.56 -14.74
N PRO A 470 5.82 11.72 -15.25
CA PRO A 470 7.10 12.31 -14.85
C PRO A 470 7.37 12.48 -13.34
N LYS A 471 6.36 12.33 -12.47
CA LYS A 471 6.39 12.43 -11.00
C LYS A 471 6.15 11.10 -10.26
N GLY A 472 6.13 9.97 -10.96
CA GLY A 472 5.82 8.67 -10.36
C GLY A 472 4.33 8.45 -10.05
N ASN A 473 3.50 9.50 -10.02
CA ASN A 473 2.04 9.39 -9.96
C ASN A 473 1.49 8.57 -11.13
N LEU A 474 0.50 7.72 -10.88
CA LEU A 474 -0.21 6.93 -11.89
C LEU A 474 -1.29 7.79 -12.56
N LEU A 475 -1.30 7.84 -13.89
CA LEU A 475 -2.25 8.61 -14.70
C LEU A 475 -3.12 7.70 -15.58
N LEU A 476 -4.21 8.28 -16.08
CA LEU A 476 -4.96 7.76 -17.21
C LEU A 476 -4.16 7.87 -18.51
N ASP A 477 -4.11 6.80 -19.30
CA ASP A 477 -3.51 6.79 -20.65
C ASP A 477 -4.40 7.51 -21.68
N LEU A 478 -3.82 8.03 -22.76
CA LEU A 478 -4.55 8.85 -23.75
C LEU A 478 -4.94 8.04 -25.00
N PRO A 479 -6.19 8.15 -25.51
CA PRO A 479 -7.30 9.00 -25.08
C PRO A 479 -8.34 8.21 -24.26
N GLN A 480 -7.91 7.42 -23.28
CA GLN A 480 -8.79 6.48 -22.58
C GLN A 480 -9.86 7.20 -21.75
N LYS A 481 -10.98 6.50 -21.51
CA LYS A 481 -12.10 7.00 -20.68
C LYS A 481 -12.09 6.48 -19.25
N GLU A 482 -11.21 5.52 -18.96
CA GLU A 482 -11.03 4.88 -17.66
C GLU A 482 -9.72 4.12 -17.66
N GLY A 483 -8.99 4.15 -16.55
CA GLY A 483 -7.76 3.40 -16.30
C GLY A 483 -7.83 2.67 -14.97
N VAL A 484 -7.25 1.48 -14.88
CA VAL A 484 -7.29 0.62 -13.70
C VAL A 484 -5.90 0.10 -13.34
N TYR A 485 -5.52 0.28 -12.09
CA TYR A 485 -4.37 -0.34 -11.43
C TYR A 485 -4.86 -1.25 -10.31
N ILE A 486 -4.34 -2.46 -10.24
CA ILE A 486 -4.48 -3.40 -9.12
C ILE A 486 -3.09 -3.54 -8.50
N SER A 487 -3.00 -3.44 -7.18
CA SER A 487 -1.74 -3.63 -6.45
C SER A 487 -1.16 -5.03 -6.65
N ARG A 488 0.11 -5.24 -6.27
CA ARG A 488 0.55 -6.58 -5.87
C ARG A 488 -0.29 -7.09 -4.70
N VAL A 489 -0.43 -8.41 -4.56
CA VAL A 489 -1.01 -9.03 -3.37
C VAL A 489 -0.16 -8.68 -2.15
N ILE A 490 -0.82 -8.28 -1.07
CA ILE A 490 -0.21 -8.08 0.24
C ILE A 490 -0.61 -9.30 1.08
N PRO A 491 0.31 -10.26 1.31
CA PRO A 491 0.00 -11.44 2.11
C PRO A 491 -0.09 -11.05 3.58
N ALA A 492 -1.13 -11.51 4.24
CA ALA A 492 -1.31 -11.41 5.69
C ALA A 492 -1.04 -12.77 6.36
N ASP A 493 -0.48 -12.76 7.57
CA ASP A 493 -0.29 -13.97 8.38
C ASP A 493 -1.61 -14.67 8.75
N PHE A 494 -2.74 -13.97 8.57
CA PHE A 494 -4.07 -14.29 9.06
C PHE A 494 -5.12 -14.08 7.97
N SER A 495 -6.34 -14.60 8.16
CA SER A 495 -7.48 -14.27 7.30
C SER A 495 -7.90 -12.84 7.57
N CYS A 496 -7.54 -11.92 6.69
CA CYS A 496 -7.98 -10.53 6.71
C CYS A 496 -9.49 -10.47 6.51
N ARG A 497 -10.20 -9.94 7.49
CA ARG A 497 -11.63 -9.62 7.39
C ARG A 497 -11.89 -8.12 7.23
N ILE A 498 -10.84 -7.31 7.21
CA ILE A 498 -10.85 -5.83 7.22
C ILE A 498 -9.76 -5.22 6.35
N ILE A 499 -10.13 -4.23 5.53
CA ILE A 499 -9.17 -3.38 4.81
C ILE A 499 -9.57 -1.90 4.91
N VAL A 500 -8.57 -1.04 5.13
CA VAL A 500 -8.68 0.43 5.20
C VAL A 500 -7.86 1.05 4.07
N PRO A 501 -8.47 1.36 2.92
CA PRO A 501 -7.80 2.11 1.87
C PRO A 501 -7.70 3.60 2.25
N SER A 502 -6.47 4.09 2.39
CA SER A 502 -6.14 5.50 2.46
C SER A 502 -5.41 5.89 1.18
N PHE A 503 -5.91 6.88 0.44
CA PHE A 503 -5.34 7.27 -0.86
C PHE A 503 -5.46 8.76 -1.15
N LYS A 504 -4.55 9.26 -1.99
CA LYS A 504 -4.48 10.64 -2.46
C LYS A 504 -4.44 10.68 -3.98
N GLY A 505 -5.33 11.46 -4.60
CA GLY A 505 -5.44 11.57 -6.05
C GLY A 505 -6.60 12.43 -6.51
N VAL A 506 -6.76 12.54 -7.83
CA VAL A 506 -7.76 13.37 -8.52
C VAL A 506 -8.55 12.51 -9.51
N ASN A 507 -9.88 12.48 -9.35
CA ASN A 507 -10.80 11.60 -10.08
C ASN A 507 -10.44 10.10 -9.98
N VAL A 508 -9.90 9.69 -8.84
CA VAL A 508 -9.59 8.28 -8.53
C VAL A 508 -10.65 7.70 -7.60
N ASN A 509 -11.08 6.50 -7.92
CA ASN A 509 -11.92 5.62 -7.11
C ASN A 509 -11.04 4.42 -6.71
N VAL A 510 -11.20 3.87 -5.50
CA VAL A 510 -10.44 2.67 -5.08
C VAL A 510 -11.42 1.56 -4.72
N ALA A 511 -11.02 0.32 -4.93
CA ALA A 511 -11.72 -0.87 -4.47
C ALA A 511 -10.76 -1.78 -3.70
N VAL A 512 -11.24 -2.63 -2.79
CA VAL A 512 -10.38 -3.54 -1.98
C VAL A 512 -10.91 -4.97 -1.88
N SER A 513 -10.02 -5.95 -1.72
CA SER A 513 -10.33 -7.39 -1.62
C SER A 513 -9.31 -8.08 -0.69
N ALA A 514 -9.72 -9.14 0.01
CA ALA A 514 -8.82 -10.04 0.75
C ALA A 514 -8.69 -11.45 0.11
N ASP A 515 -9.38 -11.68 -1.01
CA ASP A 515 -9.55 -12.99 -1.67
C ASP A 515 -8.86 -13.06 -3.04
N ARG A 516 -7.66 -12.48 -3.16
CA ARG A 516 -6.90 -12.35 -4.44
C ARG A 516 -7.67 -11.59 -5.54
N GLY A 517 -8.65 -10.76 -5.18
CA GLY A 517 -9.41 -9.96 -6.12
C GLY A 517 -10.56 -10.71 -6.81
N LEU A 518 -11.02 -11.83 -6.26
CA LEU A 518 -12.22 -12.51 -6.74
C LEU A 518 -13.48 -11.69 -6.43
N HIS A 519 -13.53 -11.05 -5.26
CA HIS A 519 -14.62 -10.14 -4.87
C HIS A 519 -14.04 -8.84 -4.31
N TYR A 520 -14.27 -7.75 -5.04
CA TYR A 520 -13.87 -6.41 -4.65
C TYR A 520 -15.01 -5.65 -3.99
N ARG A 521 -14.70 -4.95 -2.90
CA ARG A 521 -15.50 -3.82 -2.46
C ARG A 521 -15.24 -2.62 -3.35
N GLU A 522 -16.14 -2.37 -4.29
CA GLU A 522 -16.13 -1.18 -5.15
C GLU A 522 -16.37 0.11 -4.36
N ASP A 523 -16.04 1.26 -4.96
CA ASP A 523 -16.35 2.61 -4.46
C ASP A 523 -15.90 2.89 -3.01
N CYS A 524 -14.67 2.47 -2.67
CA CYS A 524 -14.05 2.78 -1.39
C CYS A 524 -13.71 4.27 -1.25
N VAL A 525 -14.00 4.81 -0.08
CA VAL A 525 -13.66 6.17 0.33
C VAL A 525 -12.34 6.14 1.12
N SER A 526 -11.47 7.12 0.89
CA SER A 526 -10.17 7.24 1.55
C SER A 526 -10.35 7.42 3.07
N GLY A 527 -9.82 6.48 3.87
CA GLY A 527 -9.98 6.45 5.32
C GLY A 527 -11.29 5.82 5.83
N ASN A 528 -12.13 5.30 4.92
CA ASN A 528 -13.19 4.35 5.27
C ASN A 528 -12.64 2.91 5.24
N TYR A 529 -13.44 1.97 5.73
CA TYR A 529 -13.00 0.61 6.05
C TYR A 529 -14.02 -0.42 5.50
N TYR A 530 -13.56 -1.56 4.98
CA TYR A 530 -14.40 -2.54 4.25
C TYR A 530 -14.11 -4.00 4.66
N TYR A 531 -15.03 -4.94 4.35
CA TYR A 531 -15.21 -6.15 5.20
C TYR A 531 -15.67 -7.47 4.60
N ALA A 532 -15.36 -8.54 5.33
CA ALA A 532 -15.90 -9.88 5.15
C ALA A 532 -17.39 -10.06 5.53
N SER A 533 -17.84 -9.73 6.76
CA SER A 533 -19.08 -10.36 7.28
C SER A 533 -20.40 -9.81 6.72
N ILE A 534 -20.52 -8.50 6.44
CA ILE A 534 -21.63 -7.98 5.61
C ILE A 534 -21.38 -8.17 4.11
N LYS A 535 -20.23 -8.75 3.72
CA LYS A 535 -19.84 -9.02 2.33
C LYS A 535 -19.63 -7.74 1.52
N ASP A 536 -18.94 -6.77 2.10
CA ASP A 536 -18.27 -5.72 1.33
C ASP A 536 -17.21 -6.37 0.40
N PHE A 537 -16.47 -7.37 0.90
CA PHE A 537 -15.58 -8.30 0.18
C PHE A 537 -15.66 -9.72 0.82
N THR A 538 -14.87 -10.69 0.33
CA THR A 538 -14.70 -12.02 0.97
C THR A 538 -13.44 -12.07 1.83
N GLU A 539 -13.48 -12.67 3.02
CA GLU A 539 -12.27 -12.87 3.82
C GLU A 539 -11.21 -13.73 3.12
N GLY A 540 -9.94 -13.47 3.41
CA GLY A 540 -8.82 -14.25 2.91
C GLY A 540 -7.48 -13.68 3.35
N LYS A 541 -6.38 -14.32 2.99
CA LYS A 541 -5.02 -13.91 3.41
C LYS A 541 -4.33 -12.98 2.40
N ASP A 542 -4.98 -12.65 1.29
CA ASP A 542 -4.34 -12.11 0.10
C ASP A 542 -4.97 -10.78 -0.31
N ILE A 543 -4.45 -9.69 0.27
CA ILE A 543 -5.04 -8.37 0.16
C ILE A 543 -4.67 -7.70 -1.16
N LEU A 544 -5.66 -7.11 -1.82
CA LEU A 544 -5.50 -6.29 -3.01
C LEU A 544 -6.26 -4.98 -2.87
N ALA A 545 -5.75 -3.94 -3.51
CA ALA A 545 -6.51 -2.75 -3.83
C ALA A 545 -6.44 -2.41 -5.31
N ARG A 546 -7.55 -1.90 -5.84
CA ARG A 546 -7.74 -1.58 -7.25
C ARG A 546 -8.14 -0.11 -7.41
N ALA A 547 -7.23 0.72 -7.88
CA ALA A 547 -7.47 2.12 -8.19
C ALA A 547 -7.99 2.28 -9.63
N LYS A 548 -9.14 2.95 -9.78
CA LYS A 548 -9.85 3.25 -11.02
C LYS A 548 -9.81 4.77 -11.26
N ILE A 549 -9.02 5.21 -12.24
CA ILE A 549 -8.83 6.62 -12.61
C ILE A 549 -9.81 6.98 -13.74
N SER A 550 -10.58 8.05 -13.56
CA SER A 550 -11.54 8.57 -14.56
C SER A 550 -11.14 9.95 -15.09
N PRO A 551 -11.46 10.33 -16.33
CA PRO A 551 -11.20 11.66 -16.87
C PRO A 551 -11.84 12.79 -16.04
N SER A 552 -11.09 13.87 -15.86
CA SER A 552 -11.62 15.11 -15.31
C SER A 552 -12.65 15.74 -16.23
N LYS A 553 -13.76 16.24 -15.65
CA LYS A 553 -14.71 17.11 -16.35
C LYS A 553 -14.12 18.49 -16.69
N ASN A 554 -13.04 18.89 -16.00
CA ASN A 554 -12.26 20.09 -16.30
C ASN A 554 -10.99 19.71 -17.08
N ARG A 555 -10.88 20.15 -18.34
CA ARG A 555 -9.75 19.85 -19.23
C ARG A 555 -8.39 20.35 -18.74
N ASN A 556 -8.36 21.28 -17.78
CA ASN A 556 -7.13 21.83 -17.21
C ASN A 556 -6.65 21.04 -15.96
N VAL A 557 -7.32 19.92 -15.62
CA VAL A 557 -7.02 19.11 -14.44
C VAL A 557 -6.69 17.69 -14.89
N ILE A 558 -5.47 17.24 -14.62
CA ILE A 558 -5.02 15.86 -14.85
C ILE A 558 -5.64 14.96 -13.77
N SER A 559 -5.99 13.73 -14.15
CA SER A 559 -6.52 12.72 -13.22
C SER A 559 -5.40 11.75 -12.86
N GLU A 560 -5.09 11.65 -11.57
CA GLU A 560 -3.87 11.01 -11.08
C GLU A 560 -4.05 10.35 -9.71
N LEU A 561 -3.34 9.26 -9.45
CA LEU A 561 -3.14 8.67 -8.12
C LEU A 561 -1.69 8.96 -7.68
N GLU A 562 -1.54 9.59 -6.53
CA GLU A 562 -0.25 9.97 -5.93
C GLU A 562 0.21 8.96 -4.87
N SER A 563 -0.73 8.47 -4.04
CA SER A 563 -0.44 7.44 -3.03
C SER A 563 -1.65 6.57 -2.71
N LEU A 564 -1.39 5.31 -2.31
CA LEU A 564 -2.36 4.30 -1.89
C LEU A 564 -1.75 3.44 -0.77
N GLN A 565 -2.27 3.58 0.43
CA GLN A 565 -1.91 2.86 1.64
C GLN A 565 -3.05 1.92 2.05
N LEU A 566 -2.72 0.68 2.40
CA LEU A 566 -3.67 -0.29 2.95
C LEU A 566 -3.26 -0.66 4.37
N GLU A 567 -4.19 -0.45 5.29
CA GLU A 567 -4.13 -1.00 6.63
C GLU A 567 -5.16 -2.16 6.76
N TYR A 568 -4.84 -3.22 7.52
CA TYR A 568 -5.61 -4.47 7.55
C TYR A 568 -5.36 -5.30 8.82
N ASN A 569 -6.22 -6.30 9.13
CA ASN A 569 -6.09 -7.20 10.30
C ASN A 569 -7.10 -8.37 10.22
N PRO A 570 -6.98 -9.39 11.10
CA PRO A 570 -7.85 -10.57 11.19
C PRO A 570 -9.34 -10.37 11.49
N GLY A 571 -9.74 -10.10 12.73
CA GLY A 571 -11.02 -10.58 13.29
C GLY A 571 -10.78 -11.15 14.70
N THR A 572 -11.47 -10.64 15.73
CA THR A 572 -10.94 -10.57 17.11
C THR A 572 -11.97 -10.53 18.27
N ILE A 573 -12.20 -11.58 19.06
CA ILE A 573 -13.10 -11.64 20.27
C ILE A 573 -12.60 -12.64 21.42
N LEU A 574 -12.64 -12.38 22.76
CA LEU A 574 -12.15 -13.23 23.96
C LEU A 574 -12.72 -12.78 25.37
N VAL A 575 -13.82 -13.33 25.98
CA VAL A 575 -14.81 -12.57 26.85
C VAL A 575 -14.25 -11.96 28.15
N VAL A 576 -15.00 -11.01 28.75
CA VAL A 576 -14.50 -10.19 29.88
C VAL A 576 -15.49 -9.74 30.95
N LYS A 577 -16.79 -9.64 30.67
CA LYS A 577 -17.78 -9.91 31.72
C LYS A 577 -19.20 -10.21 31.16
N PRO A 578 -19.95 -11.19 31.71
CA PRO A 578 -19.49 -12.20 32.65
C PRO A 578 -18.41 -13.07 32.02
N ASN A 579 -17.38 -13.43 32.79
CA ASN A 579 -16.25 -14.23 32.29
C ASN A 579 -16.00 -15.50 33.10
N GLY A 580 -16.75 -15.72 34.19
CA GLY A 580 -16.69 -16.93 34.99
C GLY A 580 -16.77 -16.66 36.48
N GLY A 581 -17.44 -17.58 37.19
CA GLY A 581 -17.55 -17.57 38.65
C GLY A 581 -18.60 -16.62 39.22
N GLU A 582 -19.30 -15.82 38.41
CA GLU A 582 -20.33 -14.91 38.91
C GLU A 582 -21.63 -15.61 39.33
N GLU A 583 -22.42 -14.98 40.21
CA GLU A 583 -23.78 -15.42 40.56
C GLU A 583 -24.76 -14.26 40.33
N ILE A 584 -25.76 -14.45 39.47
CA ILE A 584 -26.62 -13.38 38.94
C ILE A 584 -28.09 -13.62 39.30
N PRO A 585 -28.81 -12.66 39.91
CA PRO A 585 -30.22 -12.88 40.22
C PRO A 585 -31.10 -13.03 38.96
N SER A 586 -31.97 -14.03 38.93
CA SER A 586 -32.99 -14.21 37.88
C SER A 586 -34.00 -13.05 37.94
N GLY A 587 -34.52 -12.64 36.79
CA GLY A 587 -35.35 -11.45 36.69
C GLY A 587 -34.64 -10.11 36.91
N SER A 588 -33.30 -10.08 37.00
CA SER A 588 -32.53 -8.86 37.19
C SER A 588 -31.86 -8.35 35.91
N SER A 589 -31.59 -7.05 35.89
CA SER A 589 -30.72 -6.44 34.87
C SER A 589 -29.26 -6.73 35.24
N TYR A 590 -28.54 -7.35 34.31
CA TYR A 590 -27.12 -7.62 34.43
C TYR A 590 -26.45 -7.30 33.11
N ASP A 591 -25.41 -6.49 33.16
CA ASP A 591 -24.79 -6.01 31.95
C ASP A 591 -23.73 -7.01 31.41
N ILE A 592 -23.43 -6.96 30.11
CA ILE A 592 -22.50 -7.84 29.38
C ILE A 592 -21.50 -6.96 28.62
N TYR A 593 -20.25 -7.40 28.56
CA TYR A 593 -19.11 -6.52 28.34
C TYR A 593 -17.96 -7.12 27.58
N TRP A 594 -17.40 -6.28 26.71
CA TRP A 594 -16.38 -6.71 25.81
C TRP A 594 -15.35 -5.62 25.38
N SER A 595 -14.21 -6.00 24.79
CA SER A 595 -13.25 -5.15 24.01
C SER A 595 -12.63 -5.96 22.91
N ALA A 596 -13.35 -6.11 21.83
CA ALA A 596 -12.86 -6.89 20.72
C ALA A 596 -11.77 -6.27 19.91
N LEU A 597 -10.99 -5.39 20.55
CA LEU A 597 -9.87 -4.61 20.07
C LEU A 597 -10.11 -4.20 18.63
N GLY A 598 -10.64 -3.02 18.29
CA GLY A 598 -11.01 -2.46 16.98
C GLY A 598 -11.76 -3.19 15.83
N TYR A 599 -13.03 -3.57 15.99
CA TYR A 599 -14.08 -3.57 14.95
C TYR A 599 -14.94 -2.34 15.33
N ASP A 600 -15.40 -1.57 14.35
CA ASP A 600 -15.57 -0.11 14.29
C ASP A 600 -16.63 0.39 15.18
N SER A 601 -16.53 1.61 15.70
CA SER A 601 -17.46 2.11 16.71
C SER A 601 -18.86 2.48 16.15
N ARG A 602 -19.48 1.44 15.56
CA ARG A 602 -20.15 1.34 14.28
C ARG A 602 -20.84 -0.10 13.92
N TYR A 603 -20.63 -0.82 12.76
CA TYR A 603 -21.30 -1.95 11.90
C TYR A 603 -21.72 -3.23 12.65
N PRO A 604 -22.60 -4.27 12.31
CA PRO A 604 -23.20 -5.51 13.04
C PRO A 604 -22.49 -6.67 13.94
N LEU A 605 -23.10 -7.14 15.09
CA LEU A 605 -22.74 -8.12 16.20
C LEU A 605 -23.98 -8.68 16.99
N LYS A 606 -23.92 -9.91 17.55
CA LYS A 606 -24.96 -10.63 18.32
C LYS A 606 -24.49 -11.16 19.69
N LEU A 607 -25.40 -11.23 20.67
CA LEU A 607 -25.18 -11.76 22.04
C LEU A 607 -26.15 -12.90 22.39
N GLU A 608 -25.67 -13.92 23.09
CA GLU A 608 -26.44 -15.11 23.47
C GLU A 608 -25.99 -15.67 24.85
N TYR A 609 -26.90 -16.33 25.57
CA TYR A 609 -26.57 -17.09 26.80
C TYR A 609 -26.91 -18.58 26.64
N SER A 610 -26.09 -19.43 27.24
CA SER A 610 -26.41 -20.85 27.47
C SER A 610 -26.66 -21.07 28.95
N LEU A 611 -27.58 -21.95 29.33
CA LEU A 611 -27.81 -22.40 30.72
C LEU A 611 -27.16 -23.76 31.04
N ASP A 612 -26.46 -24.36 30.07
CA ASP A 612 -26.16 -25.79 30.02
C ASP A 612 -24.73 -26.13 29.56
N LYS A 613 -23.75 -25.27 29.86
CA LYS A 613 -22.34 -25.36 29.44
C LYS A 613 -22.13 -25.31 27.92
N GLY A 614 -22.90 -24.44 27.26
CA GLY A 614 -22.73 -24.10 25.85
C GLY A 614 -23.33 -25.09 24.85
N LYS A 615 -24.26 -25.96 25.28
CA LYS A 615 -24.90 -26.94 24.38
C LYS A 615 -26.08 -26.33 23.63
N ALA A 616 -26.86 -25.47 24.28
CA ALA A 616 -27.91 -24.68 23.67
C ALA A 616 -27.78 -23.20 24.05
N TYR A 617 -27.94 -22.31 23.07
CA TYR A 617 -27.87 -20.86 23.25
C TYR A 617 -29.24 -20.21 23.00
N SER A 618 -29.65 -19.36 23.93
CA SER A 618 -30.81 -18.47 23.84
C SER A 618 -30.33 -17.05 23.54
N GLN A 619 -30.98 -16.37 22.61
CA GLN A 619 -30.57 -15.03 22.21
C GLN A 619 -30.85 -14.01 23.33
N ILE A 620 -29.86 -13.14 23.57
CA ILE A 620 -30.00 -11.96 24.43
C ILE A 620 -30.46 -10.79 23.58
N ALA A 621 -29.70 -10.51 22.53
CA ALA A 621 -30.00 -9.50 21.54
C ALA A 621 -29.17 -9.73 20.27
N ASP A 622 -29.67 -9.30 19.12
CA ASP A 622 -29.00 -9.38 17.82
C ASP A 622 -28.83 -7.99 17.23
N LYS A 623 -27.76 -7.80 16.46
CA LYS A 623 -27.32 -6.53 15.88
C LYS A 623 -27.14 -5.45 16.94
N VAL A 624 -26.89 -5.85 18.18
CA VAL A 624 -26.34 -4.94 19.20
C VAL A 624 -24.99 -4.50 18.72
N ASN A 625 -24.77 -3.22 18.90
CA ASN A 625 -23.51 -2.54 18.82
C ASN A 625 -22.28 -3.30 19.41
N ASN A 626 -21.03 -2.88 19.17
CA ASN A 626 -19.85 -3.03 20.10
C ASN A 626 -18.75 -1.81 20.49
N SER A 627 -18.63 -0.39 20.73
CA SER A 627 -19.30 1.07 20.98
C SER A 627 -20.59 1.73 21.81
N GLY A 628 -21.40 1.44 22.91
CA GLY A 628 -22.08 0.45 23.89
C GLY A 628 -21.67 -0.89 24.67
N SER A 629 -21.93 -2.14 24.30
CA SER A 629 -21.98 -3.31 25.21
C SER A 629 -23.35 -3.28 25.85
N TYR A 630 -23.80 -4.30 26.57
CA TYR A 630 -25.25 -4.51 26.63
C TYR A 630 -25.85 -4.73 27.99
N SER A 631 -27.05 -4.18 28.22
CA SER A 631 -27.82 -4.44 29.42
C SER A 631 -28.79 -5.59 29.22
N TRP A 632 -28.39 -6.80 29.65
CA TRP A 632 -29.24 -7.98 29.55
C TRP A 632 -30.25 -8.01 30.69
N GLN A 633 -31.53 -8.19 30.35
CA GLN A 633 -32.56 -8.55 31.33
C GLN A 633 -32.58 -10.07 31.45
N VAL A 634 -32.03 -10.60 32.55
CA VAL A 634 -32.02 -12.04 32.84
C VAL A 634 -33.46 -12.48 33.08
N PRO A 635 -34.00 -13.50 32.40
CA PRO A 635 -35.38 -13.93 32.62
C PRO A 635 -35.63 -14.42 34.07
N LYS A 636 -36.87 -14.33 34.51
CA LYS A 636 -37.33 -14.81 35.82
C LYS A 636 -37.40 -16.33 35.86
N GLU A 637 -37.43 -16.90 37.07
CA GLU A 637 -37.66 -18.35 37.33
C GLU A 637 -36.57 -19.28 36.74
N ILE A 638 -35.47 -18.71 36.22
CA ILE A 638 -34.27 -19.45 35.82
C ILE A 638 -33.39 -19.73 37.04
N ASN A 639 -32.88 -20.96 37.14
CA ASN A 639 -31.88 -21.37 38.12
C ASN A 639 -30.90 -22.38 37.48
N SER A 640 -29.62 -22.03 37.38
CA SER A 640 -28.56 -22.89 36.83
C SER A 640 -27.18 -22.47 37.36
N LYS A 641 -26.21 -23.40 37.39
CA LYS A 641 -24.79 -23.15 37.72
C LYS A 641 -23.84 -23.48 36.55
N GLU A 642 -24.39 -23.55 35.34
CA GLU A 642 -23.69 -23.99 34.12
C GLU A 642 -23.78 -22.94 33.00
N VAL A 643 -23.89 -21.66 33.37
CA VAL A 643 -24.24 -20.58 32.44
C VAL A 643 -23.01 -20.04 31.72
N LEU A 644 -23.11 -19.76 30.42
CA LEU A 644 -22.09 -19.10 29.60
C LEU A 644 -22.69 -17.94 28.82
N ILE A 645 -21.87 -16.93 28.52
CA ILE A 645 -22.18 -15.91 27.50
C ILE A 645 -21.35 -16.22 26.26
N ARG A 646 -21.99 -16.06 25.10
CA ARG A 646 -21.31 -15.91 23.81
C ARG A 646 -21.64 -14.54 23.24
N VAL A 647 -20.64 -13.89 22.69
CA VAL A 647 -20.81 -12.71 21.84
C VAL A 647 -20.16 -13.02 20.48
N SER A 648 -20.63 -12.38 19.40
CA SER A 648 -20.36 -12.83 18.03
C SER A 648 -20.67 -11.78 16.97
N ASP A 649 -20.19 -11.94 15.74
CA ASP A 649 -20.61 -11.15 14.58
C ASP A 649 -22.06 -11.51 14.18
N SER A 650 -22.95 -10.52 14.00
CA SER A 650 -24.35 -10.78 13.65
C SER A 650 -24.53 -11.39 12.26
N ASN A 651 -23.56 -11.21 11.38
CA ASN A 651 -23.59 -11.69 10.01
C ASN A 651 -22.77 -12.98 9.85
N ASP A 652 -21.82 -13.23 10.76
CA ASP A 652 -20.96 -14.42 10.76
C ASP A 652 -20.67 -14.94 12.18
N LEU A 653 -21.58 -15.75 12.72
CA LEU A 653 -21.47 -16.34 14.05
C LEU A 653 -20.25 -17.29 14.23
N GLN A 654 -19.43 -17.54 13.21
CA GLN A 654 -18.14 -18.22 13.39
C GLN A 654 -17.09 -17.30 14.01
N VAL A 655 -17.11 -16.00 13.70
CA VAL A 655 -16.51 -15.01 14.60
C VAL A 655 -17.44 -14.90 15.80
N ASN A 656 -17.20 -15.78 16.76
CA ASN A 656 -17.70 -15.71 18.12
C ASN A 656 -16.56 -15.89 19.13
N ASP A 657 -16.81 -15.49 20.36
CA ASP A 657 -16.08 -15.95 21.52
C ASP A 657 -16.97 -15.98 22.78
N LEU A 658 -16.56 -16.77 23.78
CA LEU A 658 -17.32 -17.17 24.94
C LEU A 658 -16.64 -16.73 26.26
N SER A 659 -17.43 -16.57 27.32
CA SER A 659 -16.93 -16.45 28.71
C SER A 659 -15.94 -17.56 29.05
N ASP A 660 -14.71 -17.21 29.46
CA ASP A 660 -13.58 -18.11 29.79
C ASP A 660 -13.97 -19.23 30.77
N SER A 661 -15.00 -19.00 31.60
CA SER A 661 -15.58 -19.99 32.50
C SER A 661 -17.06 -19.75 32.78
N VAL A 662 -17.70 -20.74 33.40
CA VAL A 662 -19.15 -20.72 33.72
C VAL A 662 -19.50 -19.83 34.91
N PHE A 663 -20.73 -19.29 34.89
CA PHE A 663 -21.36 -18.55 35.99
C PHE A 663 -22.74 -19.14 36.36
N SER A 664 -23.47 -18.55 37.30
CA SER A 664 -24.74 -19.06 37.84
C SER A 664 -25.87 -18.02 37.91
N ILE A 665 -27.12 -18.50 38.01
CA ILE A 665 -28.36 -17.70 38.13
C ILE A 665 -29.29 -18.27 39.25
N SER A 666 -29.91 -17.41 40.10
CA SER A 666 -30.87 -17.80 41.18
C SER A 666 -31.74 -16.62 41.73
N GLU A 667 -32.63 -16.76 42.73
CA GLU A 667 -33.71 -15.79 43.09
C GLU A 667 -33.46 -14.84 44.31
N SER A 668 -34.31 -13.81 44.57
CA SER A 668 -34.04 -12.69 45.54
C SER A 668 -35.28 -11.96 46.15
N LEU A 669 -35.12 -11.03 47.12
CA LEU A 669 -36.21 -10.34 47.88
C LEU A 669 -35.99 -8.84 48.29
N LEU A 670 -37.01 -7.96 48.05
CA LEU A 670 -37.29 -6.56 48.56
C LEU A 670 -36.50 -5.33 47.98
N GLY A 671 -36.98 -4.06 47.96
CA GLY A 671 -38.33 -3.45 48.15
C GLY A 671 -38.42 -1.91 48.53
N ALA A 672 -39.39 -1.14 47.98
CA ALA A 672 -39.97 0.20 48.41
C ALA A 672 -39.13 1.54 48.25
N GLU A 673 -39.63 2.80 48.21
CA GLU A 673 -40.99 3.45 48.12
C GLU A 673 -41.02 4.98 47.66
N LYS A 674 -42.22 5.52 47.34
CA LYS A 674 -42.81 6.92 47.37
C LYS A 674 -42.34 8.16 46.51
N SER A 675 -43.17 8.48 45.49
CA SER A 675 -43.83 9.79 45.09
C SER A 675 -43.05 11.10 44.76
N ALA A 676 -43.47 12.00 43.83
CA ALA A 676 -44.45 11.97 42.70
C ALA A 676 -44.38 13.25 41.77
N GLU A 677 -44.72 13.06 40.48
CA GLU A 677 -45.45 13.88 39.45
C GLU A 677 -45.27 15.41 39.13
N ASP A 678 -45.22 15.68 37.80
CA ASP A 678 -45.90 16.74 36.97
C ASP A 678 -45.21 18.00 36.34
N SER A 679 -45.95 18.66 35.43
CA SER A 679 -45.60 19.40 34.17
C SER A 679 -46.01 20.91 34.14
N ALA A 680 -45.85 21.78 33.10
CA ALA A 680 -44.85 22.01 32.03
C ALA A 680 -45.09 23.38 31.27
N GLU A 681 -44.24 23.69 30.27
CA GLU A 681 -44.44 24.54 29.05
C GLU A 681 -44.45 26.11 29.02
N GLN A 682 -43.60 26.66 28.13
CA GLN A 682 -43.81 27.77 27.14
C GLN A 682 -44.20 29.21 27.58
N THR A 683 -43.98 30.32 26.83
CA THR A 683 -43.22 30.67 25.59
C THR A 683 -42.88 32.18 25.62
N GLY A 684 -42.10 32.72 24.65
CA GLY A 684 -42.14 34.18 24.35
C GLY A 684 -40.87 34.81 23.75
N GLU A 685 -40.58 34.56 22.47
CA GLU A 685 -39.41 35.14 21.79
C GLU A 685 -39.54 36.64 21.44
N SER A 686 -38.45 37.36 21.69
CA SER A 686 -37.69 38.15 20.70
C SER A 686 -38.42 38.67 19.45
N ILE A 687 -38.58 39.99 19.33
CA ILE A 687 -38.76 40.67 18.03
C ILE A 687 -37.87 41.93 17.94
N LYS A 688 -36.64 41.74 17.45
CA LYS A 688 -35.79 42.75 16.76
C LYS A 688 -34.43 42.17 16.31
N GLN A 689 -34.00 41.09 16.93
CA GLN A 689 -33.06 40.10 16.36
C GLN A 689 -33.78 39.37 15.21
N ALA A 690 -34.00 40.08 14.10
CA ALA A 690 -34.99 39.74 13.08
C ALA A 690 -34.63 40.26 11.66
N GLY A 691 -33.39 40.76 11.47
CA GLY A 691 -32.92 41.37 10.23
C GLY A 691 -31.87 40.52 9.51
N GLU A 692 -30.70 40.37 10.12
CA GLU A 692 -29.66 39.44 9.64
C GLU A 692 -30.12 37.99 9.85
N ASP A 693 -30.78 37.75 10.98
CA ASP A 693 -31.69 36.62 11.24
C ASP A 693 -32.65 36.30 10.09
N ALA A 694 -33.11 37.25 9.26
CA ALA A 694 -34.00 36.89 8.14
C ALA A 694 -33.30 36.08 7.02
N LYS A 695 -31.96 36.01 7.03
CA LYS A 695 -31.17 35.06 6.22
C LYS A 695 -30.62 33.92 7.06
N ASP A 696 -29.99 34.20 8.21
CA ASP A 696 -29.42 33.13 9.02
C ASP A 696 -30.47 32.24 9.70
N GLN A 697 -31.66 32.74 10.05
CA GLN A 697 -32.81 31.89 10.38
C GLN A 697 -33.48 31.28 9.13
N LEU A 698 -33.30 31.81 7.92
CA LEU A 698 -33.79 31.12 6.70
C LEU A 698 -32.90 29.91 6.32
N GLU A 699 -31.65 29.86 6.80
CA GLU A 699 -30.81 28.65 6.78
C GLU A 699 -30.98 27.83 8.06
N THR A 700 -30.92 28.45 9.25
CA THR A 700 -31.01 27.77 10.55
C THR A 700 -32.41 27.22 10.83
N ALA A 701 -33.50 27.80 10.34
CA ALA A 701 -34.83 27.19 10.39
C ALA A 701 -35.03 26.11 9.31
N LYS A 702 -34.20 26.07 8.25
CA LYS A 702 -34.08 24.87 7.40
C LYS A 702 -33.22 23.80 8.08
N GLN A 703 -32.21 24.18 8.88
CA GLN A 703 -31.36 23.25 9.65
C GLN A 703 -31.99 22.79 10.99
N SER A 704 -33.03 23.45 11.51
CA SER A 704 -33.79 23.03 12.70
C SER A 704 -35.17 22.43 12.38
N ARG A 705 -35.73 22.72 11.20
CA ARG A 705 -36.71 21.87 10.49
C ARG A 705 -36.02 21.00 9.44
N LEU A 706 -34.78 20.60 9.72
CA LEU A 706 -34.09 19.59 8.93
C LEU A 706 -34.74 18.28 9.34
N ASP A 707 -35.81 17.91 8.63
CA ASP A 707 -36.43 16.60 8.76
C ASP A 707 -35.40 15.59 8.25
N LEU A 708 -34.56 15.13 9.18
CA LEU A 708 -33.65 14.01 9.04
C LEU A 708 -34.53 12.76 8.87
N ASN A 709 -35.07 12.56 7.67
CA ASN A 709 -35.86 11.38 7.33
C ASN A 709 -35.54 10.77 5.94
N ASP A 710 -34.70 11.40 5.12
CA ASP A 710 -34.27 10.85 3.83
C ASP A 710 -32.90 10.14 3.95
N LEU A 711 -32.92 8.82 3.82
CA LEU A 711 -31.75 7.94 3.78
C LEU A 711 -30.79 8.22 2.61
N ASN A 712 -31.19 9.05 1.63
CA ASN A 712 -30.38 9.46 0.49
C ASN A 712 -29.81 10.88 0.64
N GLN A 713 -30.26 11.66 1.62
CA GLN A 713 -29.80 13.03 1.84
C GLN A 713 -28.62 13.09 2.83
N ASP A 714 -27.56 13.78 2.40
CA ASP A 714 -26.44 14.15 3.27
C ASP A 714 -26.77 15.45 4.03
N TYR A 715 -26.59 15.42 5.35
CA TYR A 715 -26.87 16.56 6.23
C TYR A 715 -25.58 16.96 6.98
N VAL A 716 -25.30 18.25 7.00
CA VAL A 716 -24.16 18.84 7.72
C VAL A 716 -24.68 19.88 8.70
N ILE A 717 -24.22 19.75 9.95
CA ILE A 717 -24.55 20.62 11.07
C ILE A 717 -23.25 21.10 11.69
N ASP A 718 -22.71 22.17 11.11
CA ASP A 718 -21.47 22.84 11.49
C ASP A 718 -21.70 24.22 12.14
N LYS A 719 -22.91 24.79 12.03
CA LYS A 719 -23.38 25.92 12.85
C LYS A 719 -23.78 25.46 14.27
N GLU A 720 -23.75 26.38 15.24
CA GLU A 720 -24.16 26.09 16.62
C GLU A 720 -25.69 25.89 16.71
N VAL A 721 -26.11 24.68 17.07
CA VAL A 721 -27.52 24.30 17.22
C VAL A 721 -27.63 23.03 18.08
N THR A 722 -28.73 22.85 18.80
CA THR A 722 -29.06 21.57 19.45
C THR A 722 -30.36 21.02 18.87
N ILE A 723 -30.28 19.89 18.17
CA ILE A 723 -31.44 19.17 17.63
C ILE A 723 -31.81 18.03 18.58
N SER A 724 -33.09 17.90 18.91
CA SER A 724 -33.63 16.77 19.68
C SER A 724 -34.53 15.95 18.78
N THR A 725 -34.31 14.63 18.69
CA THR A 725 -35.16 13.76 17.87
C THR A 725 -36.58 13.71 18.45
N LYS A 726 -37.58 13.82 17.57
CA LYS A 726 -39.03 13.78 17.89
C LYS A 726 -39.77 12.58 17.29
N ALA A 727 -39.10 11.91 16.36
CA ALA A 727 -39.43 10.65 15.72
C ALA A 727 -38.09 10.02 15.32
N ASP A 728 -38.10 8.78 14.83
CA ASP A 728 -36.87 8.11 14.44
C ASP A 728 -36.25 8.78 13.19
N ILE A 729 -34.99 9.19 13.29
CA ILE A 729 -34.33 9.98 12.23
C ILE A 729 -33.63 9.10 11.19
N ALA A 730 -33.74 9.48 9.92
CA ALA A 730 -33.10 8.84 8.77
C ALA A 730 -32.23 9.82 7.98
N PHE A 731 -31.01 9.42 7.63
CA PHE A 731 -30.06 10.24 6.89
C PHE A 731 -29.06 9.41 6.10
N LYS A 732 -28.45 9.96 5.05
CA LYS A 732 -27.26 9.39 4.39
C LYS A 732 -25.97 9.78 5.11
N SER A 733 -25.91 11.00 5.62
CA SER A 733 -24.89 11.47 6.56
C SER A 733 -25.41 12.57 7.48
N LEU A 734 -24.78 12.75 8.64
CA LEU A 734 -25.10 13.68 9.72
C LEU A 734 -23.81 14.20 10.34
N ILE A 735 -23.11 15.09 9.65
CA ILE A 735 -21.86 15.65 10.18
C ILE A 735 -22.19 16.63 11.31
N LEU A 736 -21.53 16.48 12.46
CA LEU A 736 -21.66 17.32 13.65
C LEU A 736 -20.30 17.99 13.96
N GLY A 737 -20.27 19.31 14.00
CA GLY A 737 -19.17 20.12 14.49
C GLY A 737 -18.43 20.84 13.36
N ASP A 738 -18.05 22.09 13.63
CA ASP A 738 -17.31 22.95 12.69
C ASP A 738 -15.89 22.44 12.41
N GLY A 739 -15.35 21.53 13.24
CA GLY A 739 -13.96 21.08 13.17
C GLY A 739 -12.95 22.06 13.77
N THR A 740 -13.38 23.24 14.23
CA THR A 740 -12.53 24.27 14.84
C THR A 740 -12.74 24.41 16.35
N GLY A 741 -13.92 24.02 16.84
CA GLY A 741 -14.36 24.14 18.24
C GLY A 741 -14.86 25.54 18.60
N LYS A 742 -15.32 26.34 17.63
CA LYS A 742 -15.89 27.68 17.87
C LYS A 742 -17.41 27.66 17.99
N ALA A 743 -18.06 26.76 17.26
CA ALA A 743 -19.49 26.49 17.32
C ALA A 743 -19.74 25.07 17.87
N VAL A 744 -20.80 24.90 18.67
CA VAL A 744 -21.16 23.58 19.24
C VAL A 744 -22.46 23.07 18.64
N SER A 745 -22.36 22.12 17.71
CA SER A 745 -23.54 21.42 17.16
C SER A 745 -23.80 20.15 17.96
N ARG A 746 -25.03 19.97 18.42
CA ARG A 746 -25.41 18.85 19.28
C ARG A 746 -26.64 18.13 18.75
N ILE A 747 -26.63 16.80 18.82
CA ILE A 747 -27.87 16.02 18.69
C ILE A 747 -28.18 15.24 19.97
N ILE A 748 -29.45 15.25 20.36
CA ILE A 748 -30.00 14.54 21.52
C ILE A 748 -30.96 13.47 21.00
N LEU A 749 -30.59 12.21 21.21
CA LEU A 749 -31.33 11.04 20.75
C LEU A 749 -32.31 10.59 21.83
N ASN A 750 -33.53 11.13 21.79
CA ASN A 750 -34.65 10.65 22.62
C ASN A 750 -35.34 9.48 21.93
N HIS A 751 -35.66 9.68 20.64
CA HIS A 751 -36.10 8.68 19.68
C HIS A 751 -34.91 8.17 18.88
N ASN A 752 -35.06 6.99 18.29
CA ASN A 752 -33.95 6.23 17.74
C ASN A 752 -33.42 6.86 16.45
N ILE A 753 -32.20 6.48 16.08
CA ILE A 753 -31.82 6.63 14.69
C ILE A 753 -32.33 5.40 13.93
N ASN A 754 -32.93 5.62 12.76
CA ASN A 754 -33.34 4.55 11.86
C ASN A 754 -32.10 3.70 11.53
N PRO A 755 -32.09 2.37 11.77
CA PRO A 755 -30.91 1.55 11.55
C PRO A 755 -30.45 1.41 10.10
N ALA A 756 -31.19 1.95 9.12
CA ALA A 756 -30.75 2.11 7.75
C ALA A 756 -29.94 3.40 7.50
N SER A 757 -29.87 4.34 8.45
CA SER A 757 -29.20 5.64 8.30
C SER A 757 -27.70 5.50 8.15
N GLY A 758 -27.11 6.28 7.26
CA GLY A 758 -25.68 6.35 7.08
C GLY A 758 -24.95 7.06 8.23
N SER A 759 -24.46 8.27 7.99
CA SER A 759 -23.10 8.61 8.46
C SER A 759 -22.92 9.83 9.38
N ILE A 760 -22.88 9.64 10.70
CA ILE A 760 -22.59 10.73 11.65
C ILE A 760 -21.08 11.13 11.66
N ILE A 761 -20.66 12.40 11.65
CA ILE A 761 -19.21 12.68 11.84
C ILE A 761 -19.04 13.70 12.93
N ILE A 762 -18.63 13.25 14.12
CA ILE A 762 -18.41 14.09 15.29
C ILE A 762 -17.00 14.66 15.22
N ARG A 763 -16.91 15.88 14.67
CA ARG A 763 -15.71 16.68 14.61
C ARG A 763 -15.49 17.40 15.95
N ARG A 764 -14.39 18.15 16.07
CA ARG A 764 -14.23 19.15 17.13
C ARG A 764 -15.44 20.10 17.13
N GLY A 765 -16.05 20.32 18.30
CA GLY A 765 -17.31 21.08 18.43
C GLY A 765 -18.58 20.26 18.18
N GLY A 766 -18.47 19.01 17.74
CA GLY A 766 -19.59 18.08 17.67
C GLY A 766 -19.83 17.39 19.01
N GLU A 767 -21.10 17.35 19.45
CA GLU A 767 -21.54 16.56 20.59
C GLU A 767 -22.72 15.65 20.21
N LEU A 768 -22.65 14.38 20.60
CA LEU A 768 -23.79 13.48 20.52
C LEU A 768 -24.14 12.97 21.93
N ILE A 769 -25.40 13.16 22.31
CA ILE A 769 -25.93 12.80 23.63
C ILE A 769 -27.06 11.79 23.48
N GLN A 770 -26.85 10.60 24.01
CA GLN A 770 -27.92 9.61 24.11
C GLN A 770 -28.84 9.90 25.31
N ALA A 771 -30.15 9.95 25.05
CA ALA A 771 -31.19 10.29 26.02
C ALA A 771 -32.19 9.14 26.29
N ASN A 772 -31.75 7.91 25.99
CA ASN A 772 -32.39 6.64 26.31
C ASN A 772 -31.28 5.61 26.68
N ALA A 773 -31.64 4.36 26.96
CA ALA A 773 -30.68 3.25 27.05
C ALA A 773 -30.70 2.36 25.79
N ASP A 774 -31.65 2.62 24.87
CA ASP A 774 -31.88 1.84 23.67
C ASP A 774 -30.69 1.96 22.70
N ASN A 775 -30.17 0.82 22.24
CA ASN A 775 -28.95 0.77 21.42
C ASN A 775 -29.11 1.56 20.10
N GLN A 776 -28.45 2.71 19.99
CA GLN A 776 -28.65 3.71 18.92
C GLN A 776 -27.97 3.34 17.61
N SER A 777 -28.44 2.27 16.96
CA SER A 777 -27.84 1.69 15.75
C SER A 777 -28.15 2.46 14.48
N ILE A 778 -27.12 2.65 13.64
CA ILE A 778 -27.21 3.18 12.26
C ILE A 778 -26.48 2.22 11.30
N SER A 779 -26.74 2.32 10.00
CA SER A 779 -26.15 1.46 8.95
C SER A 779 -24.80 1.94 8.45
N GLY A 780 -24.42 3.19 8.74
CA GLY A 780 -23.26 3.87 8.16
C GLY A 780 -22.43 4.68 9.15
N ASP A 781 -21.80 5.70 8.59
CA ASP A 781 -20.56 6.26 9.10
C ASP A 781 -20.67 7.37 10.19
N LEU A 782 -21.00 7.07 11.47
CA LEU A 782 -20.53 7.71 12.76
C LEU A 782 -18.97 7.80 13.01
N ILE A 783 -18.27 8.94 13.18
CA ILE A 783 -16.80 9.02 13.53
C ILE A 783 -16.58 9.95 14.73
N VAL A 784 -15.49 9.80 15.52
CA VAL A 784 -15.07 10.84 16.50
C VAL A 784 -13.64 11.30 16.25
N GLN A 785 -13.51 12.56 15.85
CA GLN A 785 -12.21 13.22 15.61
C GLN A 785 -11.69 13.87 16.91
N GLU A 786 -10.51 14.48 16.85
CA GLU A 786 -9.90 15.15 18.02
C GLU A 786 -10.89 16.16 18.65
N ARG A 787 -11.19 15.98 19.94
CA ARG A 787 -12.15 16.79 20.71
C ARG A 787 -13.60 16.80 20.17
N GLY A 788 -14.00 15.80 19.39
CA GLY A 788 -15.40 15.39 19.31
C GLY A 788 -15.80 14.64 20.59
N VAL A 789 -17.08 14.75 21.00
CA VAL A 789 -17.56 14.19 22.28
C VAL A 789 -18.79 13.30 22.10
N ILE A 790 -18.73 12.10 22.69
CA ILE A 790 -19.90 11.23 22.93
C ILE A 790 -20.16 11.13 24.43
N THR A 791 -21.43 11.29 24.84
CA THR A 791 -21.87 11.12 26.24
C THR A 791 -23.34 10.69 26.33
N HIS A 792 -23.84 10.46 27.54
CA HIS A 792 -25.25 10.14 27.81
C HIS A 792 -25.84 11.04 28.90
N LEU A 793 -27.18 11.13 28.96
CA LEU A 793 -27.86 11.81 30.06
C LEU A 793 -27.60 11.11 31.40
N ALA A 794 -27.46 11.87 32.48
CA ALA A 794 -27.16 11.30 33.80
C ALA A 794 -28.37 10.54 34.37
N ASN A 795 -28.15 9.31 34.82
CA ASN A 795 -29.19 8.40 35.34
C ASN A 795 -29.82 8.89 36.65
N LYS A 796 -28.98 9.40 37.56
CA LYS A 796 -29.35 9.98 38.86
C LYS A 796 -30.02 8.99 39.81
N THR A 797 -31.29 8.65 39.62
CA THR A 797 -32.05 7.76 40.51
C THR A 797 -32.03 6.31 40.05
N ASP A 798 -32.25 6.08 38.76
CA ASP A 798 -32.49 4.76 38.17
C ASP A 798 -31.73 4.64 36.86
N LYS A 799 -31.28 3.42 36.51
CA LYS A 799 -30.64 3.17 35.23
C LYS A 799 -31.65 3.29 34.08
N LYS A 800 -31.52 4.38 33.30
CA LYS A 800 -32.39 4.82 32.20
C LYS A 800 -31.62 5.22 30.94
N TYR A 801 -30.31 5.51 31.07
CA TYR A 801 -29.47 6.12 30.04
C TYR A 801 -28.05 5.54 30.07
N GLU A 802 -27.46 5.30 28.90
CA GLU A 802 -26.08 4.84 28.74
C GLU A 802 -25.52 5.35 27.40
N VAL A 803 -24.20 5.46 27.23
CA VAL A 803 -23.62 5.63 25.87
C VAL A 803 -23.69 4.25 25.25
N ASN A 804 -24.66 3.98 24.37
CA ASN A 804 -24.88 2.67 23.77
C ASN A 804 -25.05 2.83 22.24
N LEU A 805 -23.94 3.13 21.54
CA LEU A 805 -23.94 4.09 20.43
C LEU A 805 -23.14 3.69 19.17
N SER A 806 -23.84 3.61 18.04
CA SER A 806 -23.91 2.32 17.34
C SER A 806 -24.09 2.53 15.81
N ALA A 807 -23.24 2.02 14.90
CA ALA A 807 -23.12 2.55 13.49
C ALA A 807 -22.47 1.66 12.33
N ARG A 808 -21.44 2.09 11.51
CA ARG A 808 -20.60 1.35 10.44
C ARG A 808 -19.04 1.53 10.03
N ASN A 809 -18.08 2.30 10.64
CA ASN A 809 -16.58 2.55 10.44
C ASN A 809 -15.82 3.48 11.55
N ILE A 810 -16.25 3.75 12.84
CA ILE A 810 -15.72 4.84 13.75
C ILE A 810 -14.24 4.56 13.94
N VAL A 811 -13.49 5.64 13.89
CA VAL A 811 -12.17 5.80 14.44
C VAL A 811 -12.26 6.69 15.69
N LEU A 812 -11.72 6.27 16.84
CA LEU A 812 -11.46 7.19 17.96
C LEU A 812 -10.05 7.74 17.79
N ASN A 813 -9.96 8.80 17.00
CA ASN A 813 -8.72 9.46 16.63
C ASN A 813 -7.96 10.02 17.85
N PRO A 814 -6.66 10.34 17.72
CA PRO A 814 -5.89 11.02 18.77
C PRO A 814 -6.65 12.22 19.34
N GLY A 815 -6.84 12.22 20.66
CA GLY A 815 -7.56 13.29 21.37
C GLY A 815 -9.09 13.32 21.21
N SER A 816 -9.74 12.33 20.58
CA SER A 816 -11.20 12.15 20.65
C SER A 816 -11.64 11.78 22.08
N ILE A 817 -12.88 12.10 22.48
CA ILE A 817 -13.37 11.84 23.84
C ILE A 817 -14.71 11.09 23.80
N VAL A 818 -14.75 9.90 24.39
CA VAL A 818 -16.01 9.27 24.82
C VAL A 818 -16.04 9.33 26.34
N SER A 819 -17.09 9.93 26.92
CA SER A 819 -17.17 10.17 28.37
C SER A 819 -18.54 9.84 28.97
N ALA A 820 -18.56 8.95 29.95
CA ALA A 820 -19.66 8.80 30.89
C ALA A 820 -19.29 9.32 32.29
N TYR A 821 -18.28 10.18 32.39
CA TYR A 821 -17.85 10.78 33.66
C TYR A 821 -19.05 11.36 34.44
N ALA A 822 -19.20 10.94 35.70
CA ALA A 822 -20.27 11.37 36.60
C ALA A 822 -21.72 11.12 36.12
N LYS A 823 -21.97 10.25 35.12
CA LYS A 823 -23.32 9.99 34.57
C LYS A 823 -24.07 8.81 35.22
N GLY A 824 -23.51 8.23 36.27
CA GLY A 824 -24.06 7.08 37.00
C GLY A 824 -25.21 7.47 37.91
N TYR A 825 -25.33 6.74 39.03
CA TYR A 825 -26.26 7.12 40.08
C TYR A 825 -25.77 8.39 40.78
N SER A 826 -26.71 9.25 41.18
CA SER A 826 -26.43 10.49 41.90
C SER A 826 -25.83 10.19 43.27
N GLY A 827 -24.78 10.94 43.61
CA GLY A 827 -24.32 11.05 44.98
C GLY A 827 -25.41 11.67 45.86
N GLY A 828 -25.35 11.35 47.15
CA GLY A 828 -26.40 11.69 48.09
C GLY A 828 -26.48 13.21 48.30
N GLU A 829 -27.70 13.73 48.32
CA GLU A 829 -27.97 15.05 48.88
C GLU A 829 -27.51 15.12 50.34
N ALA A 830 -27.28 16.33 50.86
CA ALA A 830 -26.83 16.49 52.25
C ALA A 830 -27.73 15.71 53.23
N ARG A 831 -27.08 14.89 54.07
CA ARG A 831 -27.65 13.95 55.04
C ARG A 831 -28.39 12.74 54.47
N LYS A 832 -28.22 12.44 53.18
CA LYS A 832 -28.75 11.23 52.53
C LYS A 832 -27.61 10.35 52.02
N PRO A 833 -27.79 9.01 51.99
CA PRO A 833 -26.88 8.14 51.25
C PRO A 833 -26.89 8.48 49.76
N GLY A 834 -25.87 8.03 49.04
CA GLY A 834 -25.90 8.00 47.57
C GLY A 834 -26.94 7.04 47.03
N LEU A 835 -27.24 7.15 45.75
CA LEU A 835 -28.14 6.25 45.03
C LEU A 835 -27.35 5.18 44.28
N GLY A 836 -28.00 4.08 43.91
CA GLY A 836 -27.38 2.93 43.25
C GLY A 836 -26.97 1.79 44.17
N ARG A 837 -26.57 0.66 43.58
CA ARG A 837 -26.21 -0.55 44.34
C ARG A 837 -24.86 -0.37 45.04
N MET A 838 -24.81 -0.68 46.33
CA MET A 838 -23.65 -0.43 47.22
C MET A 838 -23.18 1.04 47.29
N ALA A 839 -24.08 1.99 47.06
CA ALA A 839 -23.81 3.42 47.19
C ALA A 839 -23.26 3.82 48.57
N GLY A 840 -22.57 4.95 48.60
CA GLY A 840 -22.00 5.49 49.84
C GLY A 840 -23.08 5.76 50.88
N VAL A 841 -22.92 5.18 52.07
CA VAL A 841 -23.86 5.36 53.19
C VAL A 841 -23.49 6.62 53.98
N TYR A 842 -24.50 7.42 54.33
CA TYR A 842 -24.33 8.56 55.24
C TYR A 842 -24.22 8.07 56.70
N ILE A 843 -23.16 8.46 57.42
CA ILE A 843 -22.86 7.96 58.77
C ILE A 843 -22.58 9.13 59.72
N GLY A 844 -23.55 9.45 60.57
CA GLY A 844 -23.43 10.51 61.57
C GLY A 844 -23.32 11.89 60.91
N LYS A 845 -22.15 12.53 60.98
CA LYS A 845 -21.87 13.81 60.29
C LYS A 845 -21.08 13.66 58.98
N ARG A 846 -20.61 12.45 58.64
CA ARG A 846 -19.64 12.21 57.55
C ARG A 846 -20.21 11.34 56.43
N ALA A 847 -19.63 11.48 55.25
CA ALA A 847 -19.95 10.71 54.07
C ALA A 847 -19.10 9.43 53.96
N GLY A 848 -19.74 8.25 53.92
CA GLY A 848 -19.08 6.99 53.59
C GLY A 848 -18.78 6.88 52.09
N GLY A 849 -17.62 6.29 51.76
CA GLY A 849 -17.20 6.03 50.38
C GLY A 849 -18.18 5.13 49.63
N ALA A 850 -18.37 5.40 48.34
CA ALA A 850 -19.06 4.46 47.46
C ALA A 850 -18.19 3.20 47.28
N LYS A 851 -18.76 2.02 47.52
CA LYS A 851 -18.09 0.76 47.18
C LYS A 851 -18.11 0.55 45.67
N ALA A 852 -17.34 -0.42 45.18
CA ALA A 852 -17.38 -0.78 43.76
C ALA A 852 -18.83 -1.06 43.40
N GLY A 853 -19.29 -0.47 42.29
CA GLY A 853 -20.55 -0.90 41.69
C GLY A 853 -20.46 -2.41 41.45
N ALA A 854 -21.59 -3.12 41.50
CA ALA A 854 -21.58 -4.52 41.07
C ALA A 854 -20.97 -4.55 39.68
N ALA A 855 -19.80 -5.17 39.51
CA ALA A 855 -19.11 -5.18 38.23
C ALA A 855 -20.09 -5.68 37.20
N ASN A 856 -20.53 -4.79 36.30
CA ASN A 856 -21.74 -4.86 35.47
C ASN A 856 -22.96 -3.99 35.87
N ASP A 857 -22.73 -2.77 36.37
CA ASP A 857 -23.74 -1.74 36.73
C ASP A 857 -23.15 -0.33 36.51
N LEU A 858 -23.96 0.72 36.67
CA LEU A 858 -23.48 2.10 36.80
C LEU A 858 -22.62 2.24 38.07
N GLY A 859 -21.67 3.18 38.05
CA GLY A 859 -21.01 3.64 39.26
C GLY A 859 -22.05 4.17 40.26
N SER A 860 -21.92 3.73 41.51
CA SER A 860 -22.82 4.14 42.59
C SER A 860 -22.45 5.52 43.14
N GLY A 861 -23.44 6.25 43.61
CA GLY A 861 -23.24 7.59 44.18
C GLY A 861 -22.49 7.54 45.50
N GLY A 862 -21.59 8.51 45.73
CA GLY A 862 -21.00 8.73 47.04
C GLY A 862 -22.06 9.20 48.05
N ALA A 863 -21.84 9.00 49.35
CA ALA A 863 -22.73 9.57 50.36
C ALA A 863 -22.70 11.10 50.34
N GLY A 864 -23.87 11.71 50.60
CA GLY A 864 -23.90 13.08 51.13
C GLY A 864 -23.32 13.12 52.54
N SER A 865 -22.91 14.31 52.97
CA SER A 865 -22.37 14.57 54.31
C SER A 865 -23.38 15.37 55.16
N TRP A 866 -22.98 15.92 56.32
CA TRP A 866 -23.85 16.82 57.09
C TRP A 866 -24.27 18.10 56.33
N SER A 867 -23.47 18.55 55.35
CA SER A 867 -23.61 19.86 54.67
C SER A 867 -23.21 19.90 53.18
N ALA A 868 -22.74 18.81 52.58
CA ALA A 868 -22.29 18.72 51.18
C ALA A 868 -22.83 17.45 50.49
N LYS A 869 -22.84 17.42 49.15
CA LYS A 869 -23.33 16.27 48.38
C LYS A 869 -22.24 15.27 48.03
N GLY A 870 -22.60 14.00 47.92
CA GLY A 870 -21.73 12.99 47.35
C GLY A 870 -21.49 13.21 45.86
N GLY A 871 -20.39 12.70 45.33
CA GLY A 871 -20.13 12.68 43.90
C GLY A 871 -21.05 11.67 43.21
N ALA A 872 -21.56 12.00 42.03
CA ALA A 872 -22.22 11.01 41.19
C ALA A 872 -21.22 9.92 40.79
N GLY A 873 -21.67 8.66 40.76
CA GLY A 873 -20.84 7.59 40.23
C GLY A 873 -20.60 7.81 38.73
N GLY A 874 -19.56 7.17 38.19
CA GLY A 874 -19.35 7.16 36.76
C GLY A 874 -20.53 6.47 36.08
N GLY A 875 -20.91 6.94 34.91
CA GLY A 875 -21.93 6.30 34.12
C GLY A 875 -21.44 5.01 33.51
N ILE A 876 -22.19 4.54 32.54
CA ILE A 876 -21.78 3.42 31.73
C ILE A 876 -21.23 4.05 30.44
N ILE A 877 -19.89 4.04 30.28
CA ILE A 877 -19.36 3.94 28.91
C ILE A 877 -19.55 2.51 28.55
N ARG A 878 -20.73 2.35 28.02
CA ARG A 878 -20.92 1.31 27.10
C ARG A 878 -20.09 1.72 25.84
N LEU A 879 -19.13 0.89 25.37
CA LEU A 879 -18.82 0.73 23.94
C LEU A 879 -19.36 -0.69 23.31
N SER A 880 -20.39 -1.12 22.38
CA SER A 880 -21.40 -0.82 21.15
C SER A 880 -21.12 -0.22 19.60
N ALA A 881 -20.24 -0.37 18.50
CA ALA A 881 -19.04 -1.00 17.72
C ALA A 881 -19.03 -2.30 16.88
N ARG A 882 -18.92 -2.47 15.53
CA ARG A 882 -18.77 -3.84 14.96
C ARG A 882 -18.10 -4.06 13.53
N ASN A 883 -17.21 -3.22 12.91
CA ASN A 883 -16.21 -3.56 11.80
C ASN A 883 -14.66 -3.15 11.84
N GLU A 884 -14.15 -1.89 12.01
CA GLU A 884 -12.81 -1.47 12.54
C GLU A 884 -12.74 -0.25 13.51
N PHE A 885 -12.47 -0.41 14.82
CA PHE A 885 -12.45 0.66 15.85
C PHE A 885 -11.01 0.95 16.24
N SER A 886 -10.30 1.75 15.46
CA SER A 886 -9.00 2.25 15.92
C SER A 886 -9.16 3.06 17.20
N ILE A 887 -8.43 2.72 18.28
CA ILE A 887 -8.27 3.67 19.41
C ILE A 887 -6.89 4.28 19.34
N SER A 888 -6.89 5.60 19.19
CA SER A 888 -5.79 6.47 19.64
C SER A 888 -6.28 7.59 20.59
N GLY A 889 -7.59 7.64 20.89
CA GLY A 889 -8.25 8.63 21.74
C GLY A 889 -8.36 8.30 23.23
N ILE A 890 -9.23 9.05 23.92
CA ILE A 890 -9.52 8.92 25.36
C ILE A 890 -10.94 8.39 25.59
N ILE A 891 -11.07 7.46 26.53
CA ILE A 891 -12.35 6.88 26.92
C ILE A 891 -12.46 6.80 28.44
N ASN A 892 -13.44 7.46 29.05
CA ASN A 892 -13.53 7.55 30.51
C ASN A 892 -14.94 7.54 31.14
N ALA A 893 -15.14 6.68 32.14
CA ALA A 893 -16.31 6.64 33.01
C ALA A 893 -15.87 6.80 34.47
N ASP A 894 -14.87 7.65 34.74
CA ASP A 894 -14.44 7.86 36.12
C ASP A 894 -15.60 8.40 36.98
N GLY A 895 -15.58 8.08 38.28
CA GLY A 895 -16.51 8.58 39.27
C GLY A 895 -16.26 10.06 39.57
N GLN A 896 -17.33 10.78 39.91
CA GLN A 896 -17.18 12.18 40.33
C GLN A 896 -16.55 12.27 41.72
N ALA A 897 -15.67 13.25 41.92
CA ALA A 897 -15.27 13.63 43.27
C ALA A 897 -16.49 14.13 44.08
N GLY A 898 -16.48 13.91 45.39
CA GLY A 898 -17.50 14.44 46.30
C GLY A 898 -17.42 15.96 46.42
N GLU A 899 -18.55 16.62 46.68
CA GLU A 899 -18.55 18.07 46.89
C GLU A 899 -17.80 18.42 48.19
N ALA A 900 -16.95 19.44 48.12
CA ALA A 900 -16.36 20.04 49.31
C ALA A 900 -17.41 20.84 50.09
N SER A 901 -17.40 20.69 51.41
CA SER A 901 -18.28 21.44 52.30
C SER A 901 -17.89 22.92 52.39
N ARG A 902 -18.88 23.82 52.52
CA ARG A 902 -18.63 25.27 52.67
C ARG A 902 -17.83 25.60 53.93
N ASP A 903 -17.88 24.74 54.94
CA ASP A 903 -17.08 24.80 56.17
C ASP A 903 -15.78 23.96 56.11
N ASN A 904 -15.58 23.17 55.05
CA ASN A 904 -14.42 22.30 54.82
C ASN A 904 -14.20 21.24 55.95
N THR A 905 -15.27 20.88 56.69
CA THR A 905 -15.22 19.91 57.81
C THR A 905 -15.96 18.61 57.54
N TYR A 906 -16.98 18.61 56.68
CA TYR A 906 -17.82 17.45 56.38
C TYR A 906 -18.03 17.32 54.88
N ASP A 907 -17.02 16.83 54.16
CA ASP A 907 -17.11 16.73 52.71
C ASP A 907 -17.92 15.51 52.24
N GLY A 908 -18.47 15.60 51.04
CA GLY A 908 -19.10 14.47 50.36
C GLY A 908 -18.09 13.39 50.00
N ALA A 909 -18.57 12.16 49.86
CA ALA A 909 -17.75 11.05 49.38
C ALA A 909 -17.68 11.03 47.86
N GLY A 910 -16.58 10.49 47.32
CA GLY A 910 -16.48 10.23 45.88
C GLY A 910 -17.50 9.19 45.42
N GLY A 911 -18.06 9.41 44.23
CA GLY A 911 -18.83 8.38 43.51
C GLY A 911 -17.89 7.28 43.02
N ALA A 912 -18.37 6.05 42.98
CA ALA A 912 -17.59 4.94 42.44
C ALA A 912 -17.29 5.16 40.96
N GLY A 913 -16.20 4.57 40.48
CA GLY A 913 -15.95 4.48 39.06
C GLY A 913 -17.14 3.84 38.36
N GLY A 914 -17.50 4.41 37.23
CA GLY A 914 -18.43 3.81 36.29
C GLY A 914 -17.77 2.67 35.56
N SER A 915 -18.42 2.20 34.52
CA SER A 915 -18.05 0.91 33.93
C SER A 915 -17.85 1.11 32.42
N ILE A 916 -16.61 0.89 31.96
CA ILE A 916 -16.11 1.13 30.59
C ILE A 916 -15.75 -0.17 29.93
N TYR A 917 -16.25 -0.42 28.73
CA TYR A 917 -15.94 -1.67 28.05
C TYR A 917 -15.98 -1.41 26.57
N LEU A 918 -14.90 -1.78 25.87
CA LEU A 918 -14.43 -1.12 24.65
C LEU A 918 -14.53 -1.98 23.40
N SER A 919 -15.71 -2.51 23.12
CA SER A 919 -15.86 -3.66 22.23
C SER A 919 -15.42 -3.45 20.75
N ALA A 920 -15.25 -4.53 19.95
CA ALA A 920 -14.62 -4.47 18.61
C ALA A 920 -14.51 -5.83 17.80
N GLN A 921 -13.50 -6.06 16.91
CA GLN A 921 -12.87 -7.24 16.23
C GLN A 921 -11.52 -6.98 15.35
N LYS A 922 -10.61 -5.99 15.58
CA LYS A 922 -9.16 -5.74 15.11
C LYS A 922 -8.40 -4.57 15.84
N PHE A 923 -7.35 -4.62 16.71
CA PHE A 923 -6.76 -3.31 17.17
C PHE A 923 -5.75 -2.71 16.21
N SER A 924 -6.16 -1.58 15.69
CA SER A 924 -5.33 -0.50 15.22
C SER A 924 -5.31 0.67 16.20
N GLY A 925 -4.42 1.62 15.91
CA GLY A 925 -4.14 2.78 16.74
C GLY A 925 -3.04 2.50 17.75
N SER A 926 -2.40 3.58 18.21
CA SER A 926 -1.33 3.49 19.21
C SER A 926 -1.28 4.71 20.12
N GLY A 927 -1.03 4.47 21.42
CA GLY A 927 -0.95 5.51 22.45
C GLY A 927 -2.25 5.81 23.20
N SER A 928 -3.22 4.90 23.21
CA SER A 928 -4.54 5.13 23.82
C SER A 928 -4.58 5.24 25.34
N LYS A 929 -5.61 5.92 25.88
CA LYS A 929 -5.82 6.04 27.34
C LYS A 929 -7.28 5.78 27.75
N ILE A 930 -7.45 4.84 28.68
CA ILE A 930 -8.77 4.35 29.12
C ILE A 930 -8.84 4.36 30.66
N THR A 931 -9.82 5.06 31.26
CA THR A 931 -9.88 5.23 32.72
C THR A 931 -11.29 5.15 33.34
N ALA A 932 -11.54 4.12 34.14
CA ALA A 932 -12.74 3.91 34.95
C ALA A 932 -12.40 4.07 36.44
N THR A 933 -11.79 5.21 36.78
CA THR A 933 -11.22 5.45 38.11
C THR A 933 -12.32 5.86 39.11
N GLY A 934 -12.16 5.51 40.38
CA GLY A 934 -13.02 6.02 41.45
C GLY A 934 -12.88 7.53 41.67
N GLY A 935 -14.00 8.17 42.01
CA GLY A 935 -14.03 9.59 42.36
C GLY A 935 -13.31 9.88 43.67
N ALA A 936 -12.66 11.04 43.76
CA ALA A 936 -11.96 11.44 44.98
C ALA A 936 -12.93 11.81 46.12
N GLY A 937 -12.65 11.34 47.33
CA GLY A 937 -13.23 11.85 48.56
C GLY A 937 -12.34 12.96 49.13
N SER A 938 -12.91 14.09 49.54
CA SER A 938 -12.12 15.16 50.19
C SER A 938 -11.84 14.82 51.67
N LYS A 939 -11.22 15.74 52.42
CA LYS A 939 -10.57 15.56 53.74
C LYS A 939 -11.34 14.79 54.80
N THR A 940 -12.67 14.71 54.74
CA THR A 940 -13.47 13.90 55.68
C THR A 940 -14.49 12.97 55.04
N GLY A 941 -14.56 12.93 53.70
CA GLY A 941 -15.38 12.01 52.91
C GLY A 941 -14.58 10.78 52.45
N GLY A 942 -15.26 9.63 52.34
CA GLY A 942 -14.65 8.42 51.78
C GLY A 942 -14.38 8.54 50.28
N ALA A 943 -13.36 7.81 49.80
CA ALA A 943 -13.12 7.67 48.37
C ALA A 943 -14.24 6.89 47.68
N GLY A 944 -14.46 7.16 46.39
CA GLY A 944 -15.17 6.23 45.51
C GLY A 944 -14.26 5.08 45.11
N ALA A 945 -14.79 3.87 45.12
CA ALA A 945 -14.10 2.69 44.61
C ALA A 945 -13.81 2.74 43.12
N GLY A 946 -12.94 1.83 42.66
CA GLY A 946 -12.68 1.62 41.24
C GLY A 946 -13.96 1.30 40.48
N GLY A 947 -13.94 1.66 39.20
CA GLY A 947 -14.89 1.20 38.21
C GLY A 947 -14.40 -0.08 37.55
N ASN A 948 -14.95 -0.39 36.39
CA ASN A 948 -14.60 -1.59 35.64
C ASN A 948 -14.07 -1.18 34.26
N ILE A 949 -12.92 -1.75 33.83
CA ILE A 949 -12.50 -1.71 32.42
C ILE A 949 -12.26 -3.13 31.96
N ASN A 950 -13.11 -3.67 31.09
CA ASN A 950 -12.96 -5.06 30.68
C ASN A 950 -12.97 -5.21 29.15
N THR A 951 -12.04 -6.03 28.64
CA THR A 951 -11.60 -6.07 27.24
C THR A 951 -11.42 -7.49 26.56
N TYR A 952 -12.05 -7.81 25.39
CA TYR A 952 -12.34 -9.17 24.79
C TYR A 952 -11.85 -9.51 23.37
N SER A 953 -10.76 -10.22 23.04
CA SER A 953 -10.20 -10.19 21.65
C SER A 953 -9.26 -11.28 21.04
N GLN A 954 -9.68 -12.04 19.99
CA GLN A 954 -8.92 -13.07 19.21
C GLN A 954 -7.60 -12.57 18.55
N SER A 955 -7.39 -11.29 18.22
CA SER A 955 -6.12 -10.78 17.65
C SER A 955 -5.90 -9.24 17.57
N GLY A 956 -4.64 -8.79 17.58
CA GLY A 956 -4.25 -7.38 17.82
C GLY A 956 -4.04 -7.08 19.32
N ALA A 957 -3.81 -5.82 19.73
CA ALA A 957 -3.64 -5.43 21.15
C ALA A 957 -3.99 -3.94 21.44
N ILE A 958 -4.43 -3.59 22.66
CA ILE A 958 -4.45 -2.18 23.11
C ILE A 958 -3.00 -1.77 23.32
N SER A 959 -2.41 -1.04 22.38
CA SER A 959 -1.16 -0.34 22.65
C SER A 959 -1.47 1.01 23.33
N GLY A 960 -1.51 0.99 24.67
CA GLY A 960 -1.95 2.13 25.48
C GLY A 960 -1.93 1.89 26.99
N SER A 961 -2.55 2.79 27.76
CA SER A 961 -2.65 2.74 29.22
C SER A 961 -4.11 2.59 29.69
N ILE A 962 -4.36 1.61 30.54
CA ILE A 962 -5.67 1.19 31.04
C ILE A 962 -5.66 1.25 32.57
N ASN A 963 -6.63 1.93 33.21
CA ASN A 963 -6.62 2.14 34.67
C ASN A 963 -8.03 2.13 35.29
N ALA A 964 -8.35 1.14 36.14
CA ALA A 964 -9.63 1.00 36.85
C ALA A 964 -9.52 1.32 38.37
N ASN A 965 -8.50 2.08 38.77
CA ASN A 965 -8.12 2.28 40.18
C ASN A 965 -9.20 2.97 41.03
N TYR A 966 -9.16 2.79 42.36
CA TYR A 966 -10.00 3.58 43.27
C TYR A 966 -9.52 5.03 43.41
N GLY A 967 -10.43 5.92 43.83
CA GLY A 967 -10.14 7.34 44.07
C GLY A 967 -9.37 7.57 45.37
N LYS A 968 -8.76 8.75 45.53
CA LYS A 968 -8.06 9.12 46.79
C LYS A 968 -9.05 9.76 47.77
N GLY A 969 -8.93 9.49 49.07
CA GLY A 969 -9.77 10.11 50.10
C GLY A 969 -9.47 9.68 51.54
N PHE A 970 -10.26 10.18 52.52
CA PHE A 970 -9.96 10.02 53.97
C PHE A 970 -10.12 8.59 54.50
N ARG A 971 -10.80 7.72 53.76
CA ARG A 971 -10.81 6.27 53.94
C ARG A 971 -10.79 5.59 52.58
N GLU A 972 -9.99 4.54 52.48
CA GLU A 972 -10.00 3.63 51.33
C GLU A 972 -11.33 2.86 51.26
N PRO A 973 -11.81 2.51 50.05
CA PRO A 973 -12.98 1.68 49.87
C PRO A 973 -12.64 0.23 50.22
N VAL A 974 -13.61 -0.52 50.75
CA VAL A 974 -13.45 -1.96 50.98
C VAL A 974 -13.43 -2.66 49.61
N ALA A 975 -12.30 -3.29 49.28
CA ALA A 975 -12.04 -3.86 47.97
C ALA A 975 -12.93 -5.06 47.63
N SER A 976 -13.14 -5.23 46.32
CA SER A 976 -13.37 -6.51 45.66
C SER A 976 -12.18 -6.76 44.73
N GLU A 977 -11.67 -7.98 44.67
CA GLU A 977 -10.65 -8.34 43.67
C GLU A 977 -11.31 -8.49 42.30
N ASN A 978 -10.83 -7.69 41.34
CA ASN A 978 -10.59 -7.99 39.91
C ASN A 978 -10.04 -6.72 39.25
#